data_AF-A0A8H5H875-F1
#
_entry.id   AF-A0A8H5H875-F1
#
_cell.length_a   1.000
_cell.length_b   1.000
_cell.length_c   1.000
_cell.angle_alpha   90.00
_cell.angle_beta   90.00
_cell.angle_gamma   90.00
#
_symmetry.space_group_name_H-M   'P 1'
#
loop_
_entity.id
_entity.type
_entity.pdbx_description
1 polymer ?
#
loop_
_entity_poly.entity_id
_entity_poly.type
_entity_poly.pdbx_seq_one_letter_code
_entity_poly.pdbx_strand_id
1 'polypeptide(L)'
;MALCEVNSAALSLSLSFRNHYHLTMSTKHLYDSSEGLVLKSLQGAVSLNPSLKLHQASKSVYTFPPSSQTKVSVISGGGAGHEPAHASYTGYGMLAASVSGEIFASPSAKQILSTIRLAAFTGGNGVADFSSSLSNQSPSLPLSSSRPRPVDIPRKDVLVIINNYTGDRLNFGLAIEKARAEGIRINSVVVADDISLLHSSDASTVVGPRGLAGNIIVCKILGALAERGSSLENLKWVGDAITSHLASIGVGLEHCHVPGSTKVSGTTLMREDECELGLGLHNEPGVRRMQMKDAGRLVDEMVGKILRSRGVVDGGRDSFVEEGDTTVLFVNNLGGMSQLEMGAVLTDILARLALSDIHPVRIYCSSFMTSLNAPGFSISLLNVSAINRTPRTSVLHYHPVDVLQFLDDPTEAHSWVGVRRFWPIDGQRDNGMKEQQRASEMILEIMLPIVQNVDDPSSSKKGGLKVVRREAEAETTHAFWTQSDTSPDRVQEGIVGACRAVIGEEKVLTEHDTIVGDGDCGMTFARGANAILDSIGQHRIRVSTLCPDELVNRVGDILEDHMGGTIGALFAIFFTAWAAAIKRMIHPSSLSAAPNSAGRSSSSLRLSLQFMDTLVDALGALAHHTPAQPGDRTLMDALVPLCTIASGSGGNGSSSSVAEEDARIDPTSGTKAETETNIAKEDRGVGENDTDHIFALACKRAKEGAWRTKGMKPRLGRAVKSSSRHYKSNTKQFEAHQSHSTHYKSNKNKGKGTKLTSKTSLFPKGPNMTITLYDFPGKRPEHDAWNPNVLKTRYSLAYKNLPYETVLLEYPDIEATMKRLGAAPTCTKLSDDSPIYTLPVIHDSATNAIISDSFAIAHYLDEKYPYPPLFPNGTHAFHAAFNNLFMSQVMGAMAPFYLPSIASNVLNPRSEEFFRRTRVEFGIDLEGMSFKTAAEEEKAWKIFEESLGSLHTIMGRNDIYVMGGGDSPCFADFIIASWLRSFRIVVGEHTSQWRDIKGWHNGRWNRFFEALEKYESRLVQGSQERWARL
;
A
#
# COMPACT_ATOMS: atom_id res chain seq x y z
N MET A 1 -22.61 3.14 1.65
CA MET A 1 -23.63 2.54 0.76
C MET A 1 -23.12 2.36 -0.66
N ALA A 2 -22.66 3.39 -1.39
CA ALA A 2 -22.16 3.23 -2.78
C ALA A 2 -21.06 2.13 -2.96
N LEU A 3 -20.15 1.98 -1.99
CA LEU A 3 -19.14 0.91 -1.99
C LEU A 3 -19.69 -0.52 -1.77
N CYS A 4 -20.91 -0.67 -1.24
CA CYS A 4 -21.57 -1.98 -1.13
C CYS A 4 -22.16 -2.41 -2.47
N GLU A 5 -22.71 -1.49 -3.25
CA GLU A 5 -23.33 -1.79 -4.55
C GLU A 5 -22.28 -2.23 -5.59
N VAL A 6 -21.11 -1.60 -5.63
CA VAL A 6 -20.01 -1.98 -6.52
C VAL A 6 -19.46 -3.38 -6.20
N ASN A 7 -19.35 -3.74 -4.91
CA ASN A 7 -18.86 -5.07 -4.51
C ASN A 7 -19.92 -6.17 -4.68
N SER A 8 -21.19 -5.88 -4.41
CA SER A 8 -22.30 -6.80 -4.72
C SER A 8 -22.40 -7.06 -6.23
N ALA A 9 -22.15 -6.04 -7.06
CA ALA A 9 -22.11 -6.19 -8.51
C ALA A 9 -20.96 -7.10 -8.97
N ALA A 10 -19.78 -7.05 -8.35
CA ALA A 10 -18.66 -7.93 -8.71
C ALA A 10 -18.95 -9.42 -8.42
N LEU A 11 -19.57 -9.74 -7.28
CA LEU A 11 -20.00 -11.11 -6.98
C LEU A 11 -21.13 -11.57 -7.91
N SER A 12 -22.09 -10.68 -8.17
CA SER A 12 -23.21 -10.95 -9.08
C SER A 12 -22.78 -11.07 -10.55
N LEU A 13 -21.72 -10.37 -10.99
CA LEU A 13 -21.13 -10.57 -12.32
C LEU A 13 -20.40 -11.91 -12.41
N SER A 14 -19.69 -12.32 -11.36
CA SER A 14 -19.05 -13.64 -11.30
C SER A 14 -20.10 -14.77 -11.43
N LEU A 15 -21.27 -14.61 -10.79
CA LEU A 15 -22.42 -15.50 -10.97
C LEU A 15 -23.04 -15.38 -12.37
N SER A 16 -23.24 -14.17 -12.89
CA SER A 16 -23.86 -13.96 -14.21
C SER A 16 -23.00 -14.42 -15.39
N PHE A 17 -21.67 -14.44 -15.26
CA PHE A 17 -20.77 -15.03 -16.26
C PHE A 17 -20.74 -16.56 -16.24
N ARG A 18 -21.18 -17.22 -15.15
CA ARG A 18 -21.31 -18.70 -15.10
C ARG A 18 -22.48 -19.21 -15.95
N ASN A 19 -23.54 -18.43 -16.11
CA ASN A 19 -24.76 -18.79 -16.86
C ASN A 19 -24.56 -19.11 -18.37
N HIS A 20 -23.36 -18.95 -18.95
CA HIS A 20 -23.09 -19.21 -20.38
C HIS A 20 -21.98 -20.24 -20.65
N TYR A 21 -21.39 -20.84 -19.62
CA TYR A 21 -20.42 -21.92 -19.78
C TYR A 21 -20.70 -23.04 -18.78
N HIS A 22 -21.15 -24.20 -19.28
CA HIS A 22 -21.29 -25.43 -18.48
C HIS A 22 -20.00 -25.70 -17.70
N LEU A 23 -20.03 -25.39 -16.40
CA LEU A 23 -18.86 -25.49 -15.51
C LEU A 23 -18.74 -26.91 -14.98
N THR A 24 -18.49 -27.86 -15.88
CA THR A 24 -18.07 -29.20 -15.46
C THR A 24 -16.81 -29.08 -14.62
N MET A 25 -16.88 -29.55 -13.36
CA MET A 25 -15.77 -29.62 -12.43
C MET A 25 -14.46 -30.00 -13.14
N SER A 26 -13.40 -29.23 -12.93
CA SER A 26 -12.11 -29.48 -13.57
C SER A 26 -11.54 -30.81 -13.12
N THR A 27 -11.72 -31.85 -13.94
CA THR A 27 -11.03 -33.14 -13.84
C THR A 27 -9.57 -33.05 -14.30
N LYS A 28 -9.08 -31.83 -14.60
CA LYS A 28 -7.72 -31.58 -15.08
C LYS A 28 -6.79 -31.45 -13.88
N HIS A 29 -5.86 -32.38 -13.77
CA HIS A 29 -4.79 -32.38 -12.78
C HIS A 29 -3.44 -32.22 -13.47
N LEU A 30 -2.41 -31.82 -12.71
CA LEU A 30 -1.05 -31.62 -13.21
C LEU A 30 -0.14 -32.80 -12.81
N TYR A 31 -0.40 -33.97 -13.38
CA TYR A 31 0.45 -35.17 -13.26
C TYR A 31 0.27 -36.09 -14.46
N ASP A 32 1.28 -36.92 -14.77
CA ASP A 32 1.20 -37.96 -15.80
C ASP A 32 0.55 -39.26 -15.29
N SER A 33 0.66 -39.54 -13.99
CA SER A 33 0.00 -40.65 -13.28
C SER A 33 -0.28 -40.28 -11.83
N SER A 34 -1.40 -40.78 -11.29
CA SER A 34 -1.75 -40.68 -9.86
C SER A 34 -0.86 -41.57 -8.98
N GLU A 35 -0.16 -42.55 -9.56
CA GLU A 35 0.75 -43.41 -8.82
C GLU A 35 1.95 -42.62 -8.28
N GLY A 36 2.23 -42.84 -6.99
CA GLY A 36 3.30 -42.15 -6.27
C GLY A 36 3.09 -40.64 -6.07
N LEU A 37 1.89 -40.09 -6.37
CA LEU A 37 1.63 -38.65 -6.28
C LEU A 37 1.93 -38.07 -4.89
N VAL A 38 1.59 -38.80 -3.81
CA VAL A 38 1.93 -38.40 -2.44
C VAL A 38 3.44 -38.30 -2.24
N LEU A 39 4.23 -39.26 -2.73
CA LEU A 39 5.70 -39.20 -2.60
C LEU A 39 6.29 -38.03 -3.38
N LYS A 40 5.75 -37.70 -4.56
CA LYS A 40 6.15 -36.52 -5.35
C LYS A 40 5.82 -35.22 -4.61
N SER A 41 4.63 -35.13 -4.00
CA SER A 41 4.21 -34.01 -3.13
C SER A 41 5.19 -33.80 -1.97
N LEU A 42 5.51 -34.87 -1.24
CA LEU A 42 6.47 -34.83 -0.12
C LEU A 42 7.90 -34.48 -0.56
N GLN A 43 8.35 -34.94 -1.74
CA GLN A 43 9.63 -34.54 -2.32
C GLN A 43 9.65 -33.04 -2.64
N GLY A 44 8.54 -32.48 -3.13
CA GLY A 44 8.36 -31.04 -3.31
C GLY A 44 8.49 -30.28 -2.00
N ALA A 45 7.74 -30.68 -0.96
CA ALA A 45 7.80 -30.05 0.36
C ALA A 45 9.22 -30.05 0.96
N VAL A 46 9.94 -31.18 0.86
CA VAL A 46 11.34 -31.28 1.35
C VAL A 46 12.32 -30.47 0.50
N SER A 47 12.05 -30.28 -0.79
CA SER A 47 12.91 -29.45 -1.66
C SER A 47 12.84 -27.96 -1.32
N LEU A 48 11.79 -27.50 -0.62
CA LEU A 48 11.62 -26.10 -0.20
C LEU A 48 12.31 -25.77 1.13
N ASN A 49 12.71 -26.77 1.93
CA ASN A 49 13.39 -26.55 3.20
C ASN A 49 14.57 -27.55 3.37
N PRO A 50 15.84 -27.10 3.27
CA PRO A 50 17.03 -27.95 3.42
C PRO A 50 17.15 -28.68 4.77
N SER A 51 16.53 -28.15 5.84
CA SER A 51 16.46 -28.75 7.18
C SER A 51 15.52 -29.98 7.23
N LEU A 52 14.78 -30.28 6.17
CA LEU A 52 13.88 -31.43 6.10
C LEU A 52 14.50 -32.63 5.38
N LYS A 53 14.02 -33.83 5.71
CA LYS A 53 14.33 -35.08 5.02
C LYS A 53 13.05 -35.92 4.87
N LEU A 54 12.98 -36.71 3.80
CA LEU A 54 11.88 -37.62 3.51
C LEU A 54 12.31 -39.07 3.78
N HIS A 55 11.67 -39.74 4.74
CA HIS A 55 11.73 -41.18 4.88
C HIS A 55 10.62 -41.82 4.03
N GLN A 56 10.95 -42.15 2.77
CA GLN A 56 9.99 -42.58 1.76
C GLN A 56 9.15 -43.78 2.19
N ALA A 57 9.76 -44.79 2.81
CA ALA A 57 9.09 -46.04 3.19
C ALA A 57 7.98 -45.86 4.25
N SER A 58 8.03 -44.78 5.06
CA SER A 58 6.91 -44.41 5.95
C SER A 58 6.11 -43.21 5.48
N LYS A 59 6.50 -42.56 4.37
CA LYS A 59 5.99 -41.26 3.91
C LYS A 59 6.06 -40.18 5.00
N SER A 60 7.20 -40.13 5.69
CA SER A 60 7.40 -39.20 6.80
C SER A 60 8.38 -38.09 6.41
N VAL A 61 7.99 -36.85 6.65
CA VAL A 61 8.88 -35.68 6.56
C VAL A 61 9.33 -35.33 7.98
N TYR A 62 10.61 -35.07 8.19
CA TYR A 62 11.16 -34.80 9.53
C TYR A 62 12.33 -33.82 9.46
N THR A 63 12.54 -33.08 10.55
CA THR A 63 13.69 -32.16 10.71
C THR A 63 14.99 -32.96 10.91
N PHE A 64 16.04 -32.62 10.15
CA PHE A 64 17.37 -33.22 10.28
C PHE A 64 18.50 -32.19 10.10
N PRO A 65 19.46 -32.09 11.04
CA PRO A 65 19.52 -32.85 12.30
C PRO A 65 18.37 -32.46 13.25
N PRO A 66 17.91 -33.38 14.12
CA PRO A 66 16.89 -33.06 15.13
C PRO A 66 17.36 -31.91 16.04
N SER A 67 16.48 -30.94 16.32
CA SER A 67 16.78 -29.84 17.25
C SER A 67 17.27 -30.39 18.60
N SER A 68 18.41 -29.91 19.10
CA SER A 68 18.90 -30.25 20.45
C SER A 68 18.33 -29.36 21.55
N GLN A 69 17.54 -28.35 21.19
CA GLN A 69 17.05 -27.31 22.11
C GLN A 69 15.78 -27.74 22.87
N THR A 70 14.95 -28.61 22.27
CA THR A 70 13.66 -29.03 22.85
C THR A 70 13.74 -30.38 23.55
N LYS A 71 12.93 -30.54 24.60
CA LYS A 71 12.71 -31.83 25.29
C LYS A 71 11.58 -32.67 24.68
N VAL A 72 10.66 -32.02 23.95
CA VAL A 72 9.47 -32.64 23.35
C VAL A 72 9.50 -32.40 21.84
N SER A 73 9.19 -33.44 21.08
CA SER A 73 8.94 -33.36 19.63
C SER A 73 7.43 -33.39 19.37
N VAL A 74 6.92 -32.40 18.63
CA VAL A 74 5.51 -32.37 18.19
C VAL A 74 5.40 -33.00 16.81
N ILE A 75 4.47 -33.93 16.62
CA ILE A 75 4.18 -34.56 15.33
C ILE A 75 2.69 -34.47 15.00
N SER A 76 2.36 -34.49 13.71
CA SER A 76 0.98 -34.57 13.20
C SER A 76 0.93 -35.36 11.89
N GLY A 77 -0.25 -35.61 11.33
CA GLY A 77 -0.40 -36.33 10.07
C GLY A 77 -1.82 -36.79 9.81
N GLY A 78 -2.02 -37.41 8.65
CA GLY A 78 -3.32 -37.86 8.17
C GLY A 78 -3.26 -38.27 6.70
N GLY A 79 -4.41 -38.33 6.03
CA GLY A 79 -4.48 -38.50 4.59
C GLY A 79 -3.70 -37.41 3.82
N ALA A 80 -3.29 -37.71 2.60
CA ALA A 80 -2.82 -36.71 1.65
C ALA A 80 -4.02 -36.06 0.92
N GLY A 81 -3.80 -34.95 0.21
CA GLY A 81 -4.86 -34.17 -0.43
C GLY A 81 -5.33 -32.95 0.39
N HIS A 82 -4.62 -32.63 1.48
CA HIS A 82 -4.87 -31.46 2.33
C HIS A 82 -3.71 -30.46 2.31
N GLU A 83 -2.75 -30.65 1.39
CA GLU A 83 -1.57 -29.82 1.22
C GLU A 83 -1.92 -28.33 1.27
N PRO A 84 -1.19 -27.52 2.07
CA PRO A 84 0.10 -27.80 2.69
C PRO A 84 0.11 -28.70 3.94
N ALA A 85 -1.06 -29.08 4.47
CA ALA A 85 -1.13 -29.95 5.65
C ALA A 85 -0.69 -31.40 5.34
N HIS A 86 0.11 -32.08 6.16
CA HIS A 86 0.91 -31.58 7.29
C HIS A 86 2.40 -31.43 6.94
N ALA A 87 2.83 -31.87 5.77
CA ALA A 87 4.24 -31.96 5.37
C ALA A 87 4.98 -30.61 5.43
N SER A 88 4.40 -29.58 4.84
CA SER A 88 5.01 -28.23 4.76
C SER A 88 4.87 -27.41 6.06
N TYR A 89 4.28 -28.02 7.10
CA TYR A 89 4.30 -27.54 8.48
C TYR A 89 5.38 -28.21 9.35
N THR A 90 6.22 -29.08 8.75
CA THR A 90 7.42 -29.59 9.40
C THR A 90 8.53 -28.55 9.34
N GLY A 91 9.17 -28.30 10.49
CA GLY A 91 10.22 -27.29 10.66
C GLY A 91 10.36 -26.87 12.12
N TYR A 92 11.50 -26.28 12.47
CA TYR A 92 11.69 -25.60 13.76
C TYR A 92 10.52 -24.64 14.04
N GLY A 93 9.99 -24.63 15.28
CA GLY A 93 8.87 -23.75 15.66
C GLY A 93 7.48 -24.26 15.27
N MET A 94 7.36 -25.45 14.68
CA MET A 94 6.08 -26.09 14.37
C MET A 94 6.15 -27.62 14.56
N LEU A 95 6.07 -28.45 13.51
CA LEU A 95 6.17 -29.91 13.64
C LEU A 95 7.63 -30.38 13.50
N ALA A 96 8.10 -31.24 14.41
CA ALA A 96 9.39 -31.92 14.29
C ALA A 96 9.36 -33.03 13.23
N ALA A 97 8.20 -33.67 13.05
CA ALA A 97 7.94 -34.59 11.95
C ALA A 97 6.45 -34.64 11.59
N SER A 98 6.15 -35.03 10.35
CA SER A 98 4.80 -35.31 9.87
C SER A 98 4.74 -36.67 9.17
N VAL A 99 3.53 -37.22 9.03
CA VAL A 99 3.29 -38.48 8.32
C VAL A 99 2.06 -38.38 7.40
N SER A 100 2.19 -38.86 6.17
CA SER A 100 1.11 -38.88 5.18
C SER A 100 0.72 -40.30 4.81
N GLY A 101 -0.59 -40.55 4.67
CA GLY A 101 -1.12 -41.82 4.17
C GLY A 101 -1.17 -41.91 2.65
N GLU A 102 -2.30 -42.39 2.12
CA GLU A 102 -2.69 -42.12 0.72
C GLU A 102 -3.64 -40.92 0.67
N ILE A 103 -4.08 -40.53 -0.52
CA ILE A 103 -5.07 -39.46 -0.68
C ILE A 103 -6.34 -39.84 0.09
N PHE A 104 -6.74 -38.98 1.04
CA PHE A 104 -7.89 -39.15 1.93
C PHE A 104 -7.93 -40.45 2.75
N ALA A 105 -6.78 -41.11 2.95
CA ALA A 105 -6.68 -42.31 3.78
C ALA A 105 -5.59 -42.16 4.83
N SER A 106 -5.95 -42.33 6.11
CA SER A 106 -5.03 -42.32 7.26
C SER A 106 -3.76 -43.13 6.99
N PRO A 107 -2.57 -42.65 7.40
CA PRO A 107 -1.37 -43.46 7.40
C PRO A 107 -1.55 -44.66 8.32
N SER A 108 -0.91 -45.77 7.99
CA SER A 108 -0.96 -46.97 8.82
C SER A 108 -0.22 -46.77 10.14
N ALA A 109 -0.65 -47.47 11.20
CA ALA A 109 0.04 -47.46 12.49
C ALA A 109 1.56 -47.78 12.40
N LYS A 110 2.01 -48.53 11.38
CA LYS A 110 3.45 -48.80 11.12
C LYS A 110 4.20 -47.56 10.64
N GLN A 111 3.59 -46.77 9.75
CA GLN A 111 4.16 -45.50 9.26
C GLN A 111 4.23 -44.46 10.39
N ILE A 112 3.15 -44.35 11.17
CA ILE A 112 3.09 -43.43 12.32
C ILE A 112 4.13 -43.81 13.38
N LEU A 113 4.24 -45.10 13.75
CA LEU A 113 5.27 -45.57 14.69
C LEU A 113 6.70 -45.28 14.19
N SER A 114 6.95 -45.44 12.89
CA SER A 114 8.24 -45.08 12.28
C SER A 114 8.52 -43.57 12.39
N THR A 115 7.48 -42.73 12.27
CA THR A 115 7.55 -41.27 12.43
C THR A 115 7.81 -40.87 13.88
N ILE A 116 7.12 -41.51 14.84
CA ILE A 116 7.35 -41.31 16.28
C ILE A 116 8.81 -41.60 16.63
N ARG A 117 9.38 -42.70 16.11
CA ARG A 117 10.81 -43.03 16.29
C ARG A 117 11.72 -41.95 15.70
N LEU A 118 11.50 -41.54 14.44
CA LEU A 118 12.29 -40.48 13.79
C LEU A 118 12.25 -39.15 14.58
N ALA A 119 11.12 -38.82 15.21
CA ALA A 119 10.96 -37.63 16.03
C ALA A 119 11.54 -37.76 17.45
N ALA A 120 11.62 -38.98 17.99
CA ALA A 120 12.07 -39.24 19.37
C ALA A 120 13.60 -39.34 19.51
N PHE A 121 14.34 -39.74 18.48
CA PHE A 121 15.80 -39.99 18.60
C PHE A 121 16.66 -38.77 18.28
N THR A 122 17.58 -38.42 19.18
CA THR A 122 18.57 -37.34 18.97
C THR A 122 19.96 -37.90 18.67
N GLY A 123 20.33 -38.08 17.39
CA GLY A 123 21.71 -38.39 17.02
C GLY A 123 21.90 -39.02 15.62
N GLY A 124 23.02 -38.69 14.97
CA GLY A 124 23.31 -39.09 13.58
C GLY A 124 23.47 -40.60 13.34
N ASN A 125 23.88 -41.38 14.35
CA ASN A 125 24.06 -42.83 14.19
C ASN A 125 22.74 -43.61 14.32
N GLY A 126 21.72 -43.05 14.99
CA GLY A 126 20.45 -43.75 15.25
C GLY A 126 19.60 -44.02 14.00
N VAL A 127 19.80 -43.26 12.92
CA VAL A 127 19.06 -43.46 11.65
C VAL A 127 19.70 -44.55 10.79
N ALA A 128 21.03 -44.73 10.88
CA ALA A 128 21.77 -45.72 10.09
C ALA A 128 21.51 -47.16 10.58
N ASP A 129 21.58 -47.42 11.89
CA ASP A 129 21.38 -48.76 12.45
C ASP A 129 19.93 -49.26 12.34
N PHE A 130 18.94 -48.37 12.30
CA PHE A 130 17.54 -48.76 12.09
C PHE A 130 17.20 -49.07 10.63
N SER A 131 17.98 -48.56 9.66
CA SER A 131 17.77 -48.87 8.24
C SER A 131 18.19 -50.30 7.89
N SER A 132 19.11 -50.91 8.65
CA SER A 132 19.61 -52.27 8.41
C SER A 132 18.78 -53.35 9.13
N SER A 133 18.13 -53.03 10.26
CA SER A 133 17.36 -54.00 11.05
C SER A 133 15.97 -54.32 10.49
N LEU A 134 15.54 -53.66 9.42
CA LEU A 134 14.21 -53.81 8.81
C LEU A 134 14.19 -54.74 7.58
N SER A 135 15.36 -55.12 7.04
CA SER A 135 15.46 -55.83 5.75
C SER A 135 15.70 -57.33 5.84
N ASN A 136 16.00 -57.90 7.01
CA ASN A 136 16.24 -59.33 7.18
C ASN A 136 15.58 -59.89 8.46
N GLN A 137 14.49 -60.65 8.27
CA GLN A 137 14.08 -61.69 9.22
C GLN A 137 13.89 -63.00 8.47
N SER A 138 14.91 -63.85 8.54
CA SER A 138 14.80 -65.30 8.35
C SER A 138 15.26 -65.97 9.65
N PRO A 139 14.61 -67.05 10.12
CA PRO A 139 14.84 -67.56 11.47
C PRO A 139 16.02 -68.53 11.54
N SER A 140 17.16 -68.08 12.06
CA SER A 140 18.20 -68.96 12.60
C SER A 140 18.86 -68.38 13.83
N LEU A 141 18.81 -69.13 14.93
CA LEU A 141 19.58 -68.87 16.16
C LEU A 141 21.04 -69.30 15.96
N PRO A 142 21.98 -68.66 16.65
CA PRO A 142 22.57 -69.37 17.79
C PRO A 142 22.75 -68.53 19.06
N LEU A 143 22.88 -69.21 20.19
CA LEU A 143 23.22 -68.61 21.48
C LEU A 143 24.68 -68.10 21.47
N SER A 144 24.89 -66.87 21.94
CA SER A 144 26.19 -66.43 22.47
C SER A 144 25.99 -65.45 23.63
N SER A 145 26.64 -65.72 24.76
CA SER A 145 26.42 -65.05 26.04
C SER A 145 27.33 -63.83 26.22
N SER A 146 26.94 -62.68 25.67
CA SER A 146 27.37 -61.35 26.14
C SER A 146 26.52 -60.23 25.53
N ARG A 147 25.35 -59.93 26.13
CA ARG A 147 24.64 -58.68 25.80
C ARG A 147 25.45 -57.49 26.33
N PRO A 148 25.86 -56.52 25.47
CA PRO A 148 26.26 -55.22 25.97
C PRO A 148 25.10 -54.59 26.74
N ARG A 149 25.38 -53.82 27.79
CA ARG A 149 24.32 -53.01 28.41
C ARG A 149 23.82 -52.04 27.34
N PRO A 150 22.50 -51.83 27.18
CA PRO A 150 22.00 -50.85 26.23
C PRO A 150 22.58 -49.49 26.61
N VAL A 151 23.21 -48.82 25.64
CA VAL A 151 23.58 -47.42 25.79
C VAL A 151 22.27 -46.63 25.80
N ASP A 152 22.01 -45.87 26.86
CA ASP A 152 20.84 -45.00 26.94
C ASP A 152 20.97 -43.86 25.92
N ILE A 153 20.54 -44.13 24.68
CA ILE A 153 20.40 -43.12 23.64
C ILE A 153 19.36 -42.11 24.15
N PRO A 154 19.70 -40.81 24.30
CA PRO A 154 18.73 -39.82 24.74
C PRO A 154 17.54 -39.79 23.79
N ARG A 155 16.35 -39.93 24.37
CA ARG A 155 15.06 -39.86 23.67
C ARG A 155 14.32 -38.61 24.11
N LYS A 156 13.68 -37.94 23.15
CA LYS A 156 12.69 -36.91 23.42
C LYS A 156 11.35 -37.53 23.76
N ASP A 157 10.58 -36.80 24.54
CA ASP A 157 9.14 -37.01 24.66
C ASP A 157 8.45 -36.68 23.31
N VAL A 158 7.29 -37.29 23.04
CA VAL A 158 6.54 -37.02 21.80
C VAL A 158 5.12 -36.56 22.10
N LEU A 159 4.68 -35.49 21.45
CA LEU A 159 3.29 -35.07 21.41
C LEU A 159 2.71 -35.33 20.02
N VAL A 160 1.59 -36.03 19.94
CA VAL A 160 0.90 -36.35 18.68
C VAL A 160 -0.37 -35.51 18.56
N ILE A 161 -0.45 -34.65 17.54
CA ILE A 161 -1.69 -33.98 17.16
C ILE A 161 -2.43 -34.91 16.20
N ILE A 162 -3.70 -35.19 16.48
CA ILE A 162 -4.53 -36.15 15.73
C ILE A 162 -5.79 -35.43 15.26
N ASN A 163 -6.07 -35.44 13.96
CA ASN A 163 -7.33 -34.94 13.43
C ASN A 163 -8.47 -35.92 13.76
N ASN A 164 -9.66 -35.46 14.18
CA ASN A 164 -10.71 -36.37 14.65
C ASN A 164 -11.50 -37.06 13.50
N TYR A 165 -10.83 -37.99 12.82
CA TYR A 165 -11.40 -38.93 11.87
C TYR A 165 -11.18 -40.36 12.34
N THR A 166 -12.13 -41.27 12.05
CA THR A 166 -12.09 -42.67 12.52
C THR A 166 -10.78 -43.38 12.18
N GLY A 167 -10.29 -43.20 10.95
CA GLY A 167 -9.05 -43.81 10.47
C GLY A 167 -7.82 -43.31 11.25
N ASP A 168 -7.71 -42.00 11.44
CA ASP A 168 -6.60 -41.37 12.18
C ASP A 168 -6.65 -41.76 13.66
N ARG A 169 -7.81 -41.65 14.30
CA ARG A 169 -8.03 -42.02 15.72
C ARG A 169 -7.56 -43.44 16.03
N LEU A 170 -7.88 -44.41 15.17
CA LEU A 170 -7.48 -45.80 15.32
C LEU A 170 -5.98 -46.02 15.02
N ASN A 171 -5.47 -45.51 13.90
CA ASN A 171 -4.07 -45.74 13.50
C ASN A 171 -3.06 -45.02 14.41
N PHE A 172 -3.31 -43.75 14.74
CA PHE A 172 -2.47 -43.01 15.69
C PHE A 172 -2.60 -43.59 17.10
N GLY A 173 -3.80 -43.98 17.54
CA GLY A 173 -3.99 -44.65 18.84
C GLY A 173 -3.15 -45.94 18.95
N LEU A 174 -3.24 -46.82 17.94
CA LEU A 174 -2.44 -48.06 17.91
C LEU A 174 -0.93 -47.80 17.82
N ALA A 175 -0.49 -46.75 17.12
CA ALA A 175 0.91 -46.37 17.04
C ALA A 175 1.43 -45.80 18.37
N ILE A 176 0.61 -45.03 19.09
CA ILE A 176 0.90 -44.51 20.42
C ILE A 176 1.09 -45.64 21.43
N GLU A 177 0.20 -46.63 21.46
CA GLU A 177 0.35 -47.80 22.36
C GLU A 177 1.60 -48.63 22.03
N LYS A 178 1.95 -48.79 20.75
CA LYS A 178 3.20 -49.44 20.35
C LYS A 178 4.43 -48.63 20.78
N ALA A 179 4.40 -47.31 20.65
CA ALA A 179 5.48 -46.43 21.12
C ALA A 179 5.64 -46.47 22.66
N ARG A 180 4.52 -46.55 23.41
CA ARG A 180 4.53 -46.76 24.86
C ARG A 180 5.16 -48.09 25.25
N ALA A 181 4.83 -49.17 24.54
CA ALA A 181 5.46 -50.48 24.71
C ALA A 181 6.97 -50.48 24.39
N GLU A 182 7.44 -49.56 23.55
CA GLU A 182 8.87 -49.32 23.27
C GLU A 182 9.55 -48.39 24.28
N GLY A 183 8.83 -47.93 25.31
CA GLY A 183 9.35 -47.03 26.36
C GLY A 183 9.44 -45.56 25.93
N ILE A 184 8.72 -45.13 24.90
CA ILE A 184 8.64 -43.71 24.50
C ILE A 184 7.56 -43.02 25.33
N ARG A 185 7.91 -41.93 26.03
CA ARG A 185 6.95 -41.04 26.71
C ARG A 185 6.16 -40.28 25.66
N ILE A 186 4.85 -40.50 25.60
CA ILE A 186 4.01 -40.00 24.51
C ILE A 186 2.56 -39.69 24.95
N ASN A 187 2.09 -38.50 24.56
CA ASN A 187 0.72 -38.02 24.73
C ASN A 187 0.14 -37.56 23.37
N SER A 188 -1.16 -37.35 23.31
CA SER A 188 -1.83 -36.83 22.11
C SER A 188 -2.90 -35.79 22.39
N VAL A 189 -3.09 -34.88 21.44
CA VAL A 189 -4.18 -33.89 21.41
C VAL A 189 -5.05 -34.24 20.21
N VAL A 190 -6.35 -34.38 20.43
CA VAL A 190 -7.33 -34.65 19.36
C VAL A 190 -7.98 -33.34 18.98
N VAL A 191 -7.94 -32.98 17.69
CA VAL A 191 -8.58 -31.77 17.16
C VAL A 191 -9.95 -32.14 16.58
N ALA A 192 -11.00 -31.58 17.18
CA ALA A 192 -12.40 -31.86 16.90
C ALA A 192 -13.19 -30.53 16.89
N ASP A 193 -12.75 -29.61 16.02
CA ASP A 193 -13.22 -28.21 15.95
C ASP A 193 -14.46 -28.01 15.06
N ASP A 194 -14.91 -29.01 14.29
CA ASP A 194 -16.09 -28.89 13.41
C ASP A 194 -17.41 -28.78 14.19
N ILE A 195 -17.94 -27.56 14.29
CA ILE A 195 -19.20 -27.29 14.99
C ILE A 195 -20.45 -27.63 14.18
N SER A 196 -20.33 -28.02 12.91
CA SER A 196 -21.49 -28.24 12.03
C SER A 196 -22.43 -29.34 12.55
N LEU A 197 -21.87 -30.43 13.07
CA LEU A 197 -22.60 -31.63 13.50
C LEU A 197 -23.11 -31.61 14.95
N LEU A 198 -22.89 -30.54 15.72
CA LEU A 198 -23.19 -30.50 17.17
C LEU A 198 -24.68 -30.59 17.54
N HIS A 199 -25.58 -30.36 16.58
CA HIS A 199 -27.04 -30.34 16.82
C HIS A 199 -27.84 -31.16 15.78
N SER A 200 -27.19 -32.04 15.01
CA SER A 200 -27.91 -32.90 14.07
C SER A 200 -28.61 -34.06 14.80
N SER A 201 -29.92 -34.18 14.65
CA SER A 201 -30.72 -35.31 15.16
C SER A 201 -30.34 -36.66 14.50
N ASP A 202 -29.70 -36.63 13.34
CA ASP A 202 -29.13 -37.81 12.67
C ASP A 202 -27.82 -38.22 13.35
N ALA A 203 -27.97 -38.85 14.52
CA ALA A 203 -26.90 -39.33 15.40
C ALA A 203 -26.09 -40.50 14.80
N SER A 204 -25.35 -40.24 13.72
CA SER A 204 -24.55 -41.22 12.98
C SER A 204 -23.04 -41.15 13.27
N THR A 205 -22.53 -40.05 13.85
CA THR A 205 -21.10 -39.87 14.14
C THR A 205 -20.71 -40.40 15.53
N VAL A 206 -20.53 -41.72 15.62
CA VAL A 206 -19.97 -42.45 16.78
C VAL A 206 -18.63 -41.86 17.30
N VAL A 207 -17.95 -41.06 16.50
CA VAL A 207 -16.61 -40.49 16.77
C VAL A 207 -16.64 -39.00 17.18
N GLY A 208 -17.82 -38.36 17.17
CA GLY A 208 -17.99 -36.95 17.54
C GLY A 208 -17.62 -35.95 16.42
N PRO A 209 -17.37 -34.66 16.77
CA PRO A 209 -17.07 -33.60 15.80
C PRO A 209 -15.81 -33.88 14.97
N ARG A 210 -15.82 -33.55 13.67
CA ARG A 210 -14.64 -33.68 12.79
C ARG A 210 -13.55 -32.67 13.15
N GLY A 211 -12.33 -32.92 12.68
CA GLY A 211 -11.22 -31.96 12.75
C GLY A 211 -11.02 -31.21 11.42
N LEU A 212 -11.07 -29.89 11.45
CA LEU A 212 -10.93 -28.99 10.30
C LEU A 212 -9.66 -28.12 10.44
N ALA A 213 -9.62 -26.99 9.73
CA ALA A 213 -8.41 -26.21 9.50
C ALA A 213 -7.83 -25.57 10.78
N GLY A 214 -8.60 -25.51 11.87
CA GLY A 214 -8.11 -25.15 13.19
C GLY A 214 -7.02 -26.08 13.72
N ASN A 215 -6.88 -27.30 13.18
CA ASN A 215 -5.75 -28.20 13.45
C ASN A 215 -4.39 -27.52 13.23
N ILE A 216 -4.28 -26.64 12.23
CA ILE A 216 -3.01 -25.96 11.88
C ILE A 216 -2.65 -24.91 12.95
N ILE A 217 -3.65 -24.25 13.55
CA ILE A 217 -3.46 -23.36 14.71
C ILE A 217 -2.90 -24.15 15.90
N VAL A 218 -3.48 -25.33 16.19
CA VAL A 218 -3.00 -26.23 17.26
C VAL A 218 -1.55 -26.65 16.98
N CYS A 219 -1.22 -27.02 15.73
CA CYS A 219 0.14 -27.35 15.32
C CYS A 219 1.13 -26.20 15.55
N LYS A 220 0.76 -24.96 15.20
CA LYS A 220 1.63 -23.78 15.38
C LYS A 220 1.89 -23.49 16.85
N ILE A 221 0.83 -23.41 17.65
CA ILE A 221 0.93 -23.00 19.06
C ILE A 221 1.72 -24.04 19.87
N LEU A 222 1.40 -25.33 19.69
CA LEU A 222 2.07 -26.40 20.44
C LEU A 222 3.52 -26.61 19.98
N GLY A 223 3.81 -26.41 18.68
CA GLY A 223 5.18 -26.40 18.16
C GLY A 223 6.04 -25.30 18.77
N ALA A 224 5.56 -24.05 18.75
CA ALA A 224 6.26 -22.91 19.36
C ALA A 224 6.44 -23.08 20.88
N LEU A 225 5.42 -23.58 21.59
CA LEU A 225 5.50 -23.88 23.02
C LEU A 225 6.49 -25.03 23.33
N ALA A 226 6.65 -26.00 22.41
CA ALA A 226 7.66 -27.06 22.53
C ALA A 226 9.09 -26.55 22.29
N GLU A 227 9.31 -25.63 21.32
CA GLU A 227 10.60 -24.96 21.13
C GLU A 227 11.02 -24.13 22.36
N ARG A 228 10.06 -23.53 23.06
CA ARG A 228 10.27 -22.85 24.35
C ARG A 228 10.57 -23.81 25.52
N GLY A 229 10.68 -25.12 25.27
CA GLY A 229 11.10 -26.12 26.26
C GLY A 229 10.01 -26.57 27.23
N SER A 230 8.73 -26.36 26.91
CA SER A 230 7.59 -26.84 27.71
C SER A 230 7.61 -28.36 27.90
N SER A 231 7.08 -28.83 29.03
CA SER A 231 6.89 -30.27 29.27
C SER A 231 5.74 -30.84 28.44
N LEU A 232 5.74 -32.16 28.26
CA LEU A 232 4.72 -32.91 27.54
C LEU A 232 3.33 -32.77 28.17
N GLU A 233 3.27 -32.69 29.50
CA GLU A 233 2.04 -32.57 30.28
C GLU A 233 1.42 -31.18 30.12
N ASN A 234 2.23 -30.11 30.14
CA ASN A 234 1.75 -28.76 29.86
C ASN A 234 1.32 -28.58 28.40
N LEU A 235 2.05 -29.18 27.44
CA LEU A 235 1.66 -29.19 26.03
C LEU A 235 0.32 -29.89 25.80
N LYS A 236 0.07 -31.03 26.47
CA LYS A 236 -1.23 -31.73 26.45
C LYS A 236 -2.35 -30.82 26.96
N TRP A 237 -2.17 -30.22 28.14
CA TRP A 237 -3.18 -29.34 28.75
C TRP A 237 -3.47 -28.10 27.88
N VAL A 238 -2.43 -27.43 27.37
CA VAL A 238 -2.60 -26.28 26.46
C VAL A 238 -3.33 -26.69 25.18
N GLY A 239 -3.00 -27.85 24.61
CA GLY A 239 -3.67 -28.36 23.41
C GLY A 239 -5.15 -28.66 23.62
N ASP A 240 -5.50 -29.30 24.74
CA ASP A 240 -6.90 -29.55 25.11
C ASP A 240 -7.68 -28.24 25.31
N ALA A 241 -7.06 -27.24 25.96
CA ALA A 241 -7.66 -25.93 26.18
C ALA A 241 -7.88 -25.19 24.84
N ILE A 242 -6.92 -25.22 23.92
CA ILE A 242 -7.06 -24.63 22.56
C ILE A 242 -8.23 -25.29 21.83
N THR A 243 -8.28 -26.62 21.73
CA THR A 243 -9.39 -27.33 21.06
C THR A 243 -10.74 -27.09 21.75
N SER A 244 -10.75 -26.83 23.06
CA SER A 244 -11.97 -26.48 23.80
C SER A 244 -12.50 -25.08 23.51
N HIS A 245 -11.69 -24.19 22.95
CA HIS A 245 -12.05 -22.78 22.66
C HIS A 245 -11.79 -22.42 21.19
N LEU A 246 -11.84 -23.43 20.32
CA LEU A 246 -11.71 -23.35 18.88
C LEU A 246 -12.99 -23.94 18.26
N ALA A 247 -13.59 -23.18 17.34
CA ALA A 247 -14.83 -23.54 16.65
C ALA A 247 -14.69 -23.26 15.16
N SER A 248 -14.99 -24.25 14.33
CA SER A 248 -14.80 -24.23 12.89
C SER A 248 -16.03 -24.70 12.13
N ILE A 249 -16.31 -24.11 10.97
CA ILE A 249 -17.36 -24.58 10.05
C ILE A 249 -16.90 -24.41 8.60
N GLY A 250 -17.09 -25.46 7.79
CA GLY A 250 -16.80 -25.46 6.36
C GLY A 250 -18.05 -25.28 5.49
N VAL A 251 -17.86 -24.86 4.24
CA VAL A 251 -18.85 -24.93 3.16
C VAL A 251 -18.16 -25.33 1.86
N GLY A 252 -18.74 -26.29 1.15
CA GLY A 252 -18.36 -26.62 -0.22
C GLY A 252 -19.38 -26.03 -1.21
N LEU A 253 -18.89 -25.46 -2.30
CA LEU A 253 -19.69 -25.09 -3.47
C LEU A 253 -19.77 -26.25 -4.49
N GLU A 254 -18.86 -27.22 -4.39
CA GLU A 254 -18.88 -28.51 -5.06
C GLU A 254 -17.87 -29.44 -4.34
N HIS A 255 -17.98 -30.75 -4.55
CA HIS A 255 -16.99 -31.76 -4.16
C HIS A 255 -15.65 -31.57 -4.87
N CYS A 256 -14.53 -31.97 -4.24
CA CYS A 256 -13.26 -32.08 -4.94
C CYS A 256 -13.20 -33.30 -5.87
N HIS A 257 -12.35 -33.24 -6.90
CA HIS A 257 -12.04 -34.37 -7.75
C HIS A 257 -10.81 -35.13 -7.25
N VAL A 258 -10.99 -36.39 -6.84
CA VAL A 258 -9.88 -37.25 -6.40
C VAL A 258 -9.02 -37.69 -7.59
N PRO A 259 -7.68 -37.55 -7.55
CA PRO A 259 -6.78 -38.07 -8.58
C PRO A 259 -6.99 -39.56 -8.89
N GLY A 260 -7.32 -39.88 -10.14
CA GLY A 260 -7.51 -41.25 -10.61
C GLY A 260 -8.90 -41.85 -10.38
N SER A 261 -9.85 -41.13 -9.75
CA SER A 261 -11.25 -41.57 -9.75
C SER A 261 -11.87 -41.40 -11.14
N THR A 262 -12.84 -42.24 -11.49
CA THR A 262 -13.68 -42.04 -12.67
C THR A 262 -14.58 -40.81 -12.48
N LYS A 263 -15.12 -40.26 -13.58
CA LYS A 263 -16.09 -39.15 -13.52
C LYS A 263 -17.28 -39.55 -12.65
N VAL A 264 -17.58 -38.72 -11.66
CA VAL A 264 -18.73 -38.87 -10.77
C VAL A 264 -20.02 -38.80 -11.60
N SER A 265 -20.92 -39.77 -11.42
CA SER A 265 -22.21 -39.79 -12.12
C SER A 265 -23.12 -38.66 -11.63
N GLY A 266 -23.97 -38.13 -12.52
CA GLY A 266 -24.67 -36.84 -12.37
C GLY A 266 -25.65 -36.70 -11.21
N THR A 267 -25.84 -37.72 -10.38
CA THR A 267 -26.67 -37.67 -9.16
C THR A 267 -25.92 -37.18 -7.92
N THR A 268 -24.60 -36.99 -7.99
CA THR A 268 -23.75 -36.66 -6.82
C THR A 268 -23.07 -35.29 -6.90
N LEU A 269 -23.21 -34.60 -8.04
CA LEU A 269 -22.75 -33.23 -8.24
C LEU A 269 -23.74 -32.24 -7.59
N MET A 270 -23.25 -31.10 -7.13
CA MET A 270 -24.11 -30.00 -6.70
C MET A 270 -24.69 -29.27 -7.93
N ARG A 271 -25.84 -28.62 -7.78
CA ARG A 271 -26.32 -27.71 -8.83
C ARG A 271 -25.47 -26.43 -8.84
N GLU A 272 -25.45 -25.73 -9.98
CA GLU A 272 -24.70 -24.47 -10.12
C GLU A 272 -25.15 -23.37 -9.14
N ASP A 273 -26.38 -23.47 -8.61
CA ASP A 273 -26.98 -22.59 -7.61
C ASP A 273 -26.99 -23.18 -6.19
N GLU A 274 -26.32 -24.31 -5.92
CA GLU A 274 -26.31 -24.97 -4.61
C GLU A 274 -24.94 -24.89 -3.90
N CYS A 275 -24.95 -24.98 -2.57
CA CYS A 275 -23.77 -25.21 -1.74
C CYS A 275 -24.11 -26.11 -0.55
N GLU A 276 -23.10 -26.77 0.02
CA GLU A 276 -23.25 -27.74 1.11
C GLU A 276 -22.52 -27.27 2.38
N LEU A 277 -23.32 -26.82 3.35
CA LEU A 277 -22.84 -26.34 4.64
C LEU A 277 -22.42 -27.51 5.53
N GLY A 278 -21.22 -27.43 6.09
CA GLY A 278 -20.60 -28.48 6.87
C GLY A 278 -19.99 -29.60 6.02
N LEU A 279 -19.72 -29.40 4.72
CA LEU A 279 -19.03 -30.41 3.91
C LEU A 279 -17.68 -30.80 4.56
N GLY A 280 -17.38 -32.10 4.59
CA GLY A 280 -16.12 -32.63 5.11
C GLY A 280 -14.93 -32.46 4.14
N LEU A 281 -13.72 -32.67 4.66
CA LEU A 281 -12.47 -32.54 3.90
C LEU A 281 -12.26 -33.62 2.83
N HIS A 282 -12.97 -34.75 2.91
CA HIS A 282 -12.82 -35.89 2.02
C HIS A 282 -14.09 -36.13 1.17
N ASN A 283 -14.84 -35.06 0.86
CA ASN A 283 -16.19 -35.11 0.29
C ASN A 283 -17.23 -35.83 1.17
N GLU A 284 -17.04 -35.89 2.50
CA GLU A 284 -18.12 -36.38 3.36
C GLU A 284 -19.30 -35.40 3.37
N PRO A 285 -20.55 -35.90 3.37
CA PRO A 285 -21.74 -35.05 3.40
C PRO A 285 -21.70 -33.99 4.51
N GLY A 286 -22.26 -32.84 4.18
CA GLY A 286 -22.53 -31.78 5.12
C GLY A 286 -23.84 -31.98 5.88
N VAL A 287 -24.16 -30.97 6.67
CA VAL A 287 -25.39 -30.93 7.47
C VAL A 287 -26.58 -30.50 6.62
N ARG A 288 -26.34 -29.64 5.63
CA ARG A 288 -27.40 -29.05 4.82
C ARG A 288 -26.91 -28.55 3.47
N ARG A 289 -27.57 -28.99 2.40
CA ARG A 289 -27.52 -28.35 1.09
C ARG A 289 -28.50 -27.16 1.05
N MET A 290 -28.10 -26.05 0.42
CA MET A 290 -28.91 -24.85 0.31
C MET A 290 -28.65 -24.12 -1.02
N GLN A 291 -29.63 -23.36 -1.51
CA GLN A 291 -29.43 -22.50 -2.68
C GLN A 291 -28.61 -21.26 -2.33
N MET A 292 -27.50 -21.07 -3.05
CA MET A 292 -26.54 -19.98 -2.87
C MET A 292 -27.00 -18.73 -3.65
N LYS A 293 -28.00 -18.03 -3.08
CA LYS A 293 -28.57 -16.80 -3.65
C LYS A 293 -27.86 -15.52 -3.21
N ASP A 294 -27.16 -15.58 -2.09
CA ASP A 294 -26.55 -14.45 -1.39
C ASP A 294 -25.44 -14.98 -0.48
N ALA A 295 -24.20 -14.56 -0.72
CA ALA A 295 -23.04 -15.01 0.05
C ALA A 295 -23.03 -14.45 1.48
N GLY A 296 -23.60 -13.25 1.69
CA GLY A 296 -23.70 -12.64 3.01
C GLY A 296 -24.54 -13.48 3.96
N ARG A 297 -25.68 -14.01 3.50
CA ARG A 297 -26.53 -14.93 4.29
C ARG A 297 -25.85 -16.24 4.68
N LEU A 298 -25.02 -16.78 3.79
CA LEU A 298 -24.23 -17.98 4.07
C LEU A 298 -23.20 -17.70 5.17
N VAL A 299 -22.49 -16.58 5.07
CA VAL A 299 -21.54 -16.10 6.08
C VAL A 299 -22.24 -15.83 7.42
N ASP A 300 -23.40 -15.18 7.41
CA ASP A 300 -24.24 -14.92 8.59
C ASP A 300 -24.64 -16.20 9.31
N GLU A 301 -25.02 -17.24 8.57
CA GLU A 301 -25.33 -18.55 9.15
C GLU A 301 -24.07 -19.22 9.74
N MET A 302 -22.96 -19.21 9.01
CA MET A 302 -21.69 -19.82 9.45
C MET A 302 -21.15 -19.17 10.73
N VAL A 303 -21.02 -17.83 10.73
CA VAL A 303 -20.59 -17.06 11.91
C VAL A 303 -21.60 -17.22 13.04
N GLY A 304 -22.91 -17.13 12.76
CA GLY A 304 -23.95 -17.33 13.75
C GLY A 304 -23.91 -18.72 14.42
N LYS A 305 -23.59 -19.77 13.66
CA LYS A 305 -23.40 -21.13 14.21
C LYS A 305 -22.16 -21.21 15.10
N ILE A 306 -21.03 -20.61 14.71
CA ILE A 306 -19.81 -20.55 15.54
C ILE A 306 -20.12 -19.90 16.90
N LEU A 307 -20.77 -18.74 16.90
CA LEU A 307 -21.04 -17.98 18.13
C LEU A 307 -22.00 -18.70 19.10
N ARG A 308 -22.90 -19.56 18.58
CA ARG A 308 -23.86 -20.36 19.35
C ARG A 308 -23.37 -21.77 19.70
N SER A 309 -22.16 -22.16 19.29
CA SER A 309 -21.75 -23.58 19.21
C SER A 309 -21.62 -24.35 20.54
N ARG A 310 -21.65 -23.69 21.71
CA ARG A 310 -21.36 -24.33 23.01
C ARG A 310 -22.33 -23.96 24.14
N GLY A 311 -23.63 -23.99 23.86
CA GLY A 311 -24.67 -23.79 24.88
C GLY A 311 -24.69 -24.88 25.97
N VAL A 312 -24.67 -24.42 27.23
CA VAL A 312 -24.87 -25.15 28.50
C VAL A 312 -23.72 -26.04 29.02
N VAL A 313 -23.06 -25.51 30.05
CA VAL A 313 -22.56 -26.27 31.23
C VAL A 313 -23.13 -25.53 32.46
N ASP A 314 -23.45 -26.24 33.54
CA ASP A 314 -24.17 -25.70 34.72
C ASP A 314 -23.62 -24.34 35.21
N GLY A 315 -24.46 -23.31 35.20
CA GLY A 315 -24.14 -21.99 35.80
C GLY A 315 -24.54 -20.75 35.00
N GLY A 316 -24.81 -20.87 33.69
CA GLY A 316 -25.46 -19.85 32.87
C GLY A 316 -24.60 -18.63 32.47
N ARG A 317 -23.91 -18.74 31.33
CA ARG A 317 -23.54 -17.65 30.40
C ARG A 317 -23.52 -18.20 28.97
N ASP A 318 -23.89 -17.37 28.00
CA ASP A 318 -24.69 -17.83 26.85
C ASP A 318 -24.06 -17.56 25.46
N SER A 319 -22.73 -17.53 25.37
CA SER A 319 -22.00 -17.24 24.11
C SER A 319 -20.62 -17.90 24.06
N PHE A 320 -20.19 -18.29 22.86
CA PHE A 320 -18.80 -18.75 22.60
C PHE A 320 -17.76 -17.61 22.77
N VAL A 321 -18.21 -16.36 22.72
CA VAL A 321 -17.39 -15.14 22.91
C VAL A 321 -18.14 -14.19 23.84
N GLU A 322 -17.55 -13.84 24.98
CA GLU A 322 -18.07 -12.80 25.89
C GLU A 322 -17.58 -11.41 25.47
N GLU A 323 -18.26 -10.35 25.94
CA GLU A 323 -17.82 -8.97 25.72
C GLU A 323 -16.39 -8.75 26.25
N GLY A 324 -15.51 -8.18 25.41
CA GLY A 324 -14.10 -8.00 25.71
C GLY A 324 -13.20 -9.25 25.55
N ASP A 325 -13.73 -10.40 25.11
CA ASP A 325 -12.89 -11.56 24.80
C ASP A 325 -11.97 -11.31 23.60
N THR A 326 -10.69 -11.68 23.74
CA THR A 326 -9.71 -11.63 22.66
C THR A 326 -9.90 -12.82 21.75
N THR A 327 -10.15 -12.59 20.46
CA THR A 327 -10.36 -13.65 19.46
C THR A 327 -9.34 -13.63 18.32
N VAL A 328 -9.13 -14.78 17.68
CA VAL A 328 -8.32 -14.93 16.47
C VAL A 328 -9.17 -15.59 15.38
N LEU A 329 -9.17 -15.00 14.18
CA LEU A 329 -9.93 -15.47 13.02
C LEU A 329 -9.01 -16.15 12.02
N PHE A 330 -9.44 -17.29 11.50
CA PHE A 330 -8.70 -18.08 10.54
C PHE A 330 -9.65 -18.58 9.44
N VAL A 331 -9.50 -18.02 8.25
CA VAL A 331 -10.31 -18.33 7.07
C VAL A 331 -9.48 -19.18 6.12
N ASN A 332 -9.93 -20.39 5.85
CA ASN A 332 -9.18 -21.39 5.11
C ASN A 332 -9.85 -21.71 3.77
N ASN A 333 -9.10 -21.60 2.68
CA ASN A 333 -9.52 -22.00 1.33
C ASN A 333 -9.36 -23.52 1.16
N LEU A 334 -10.41 -24.20 0.71
CA LEU A 334 -10.38 -25.65 0.46
C LEU A 334 -9.62 -26.03 -0.83
N GLY A 335 -9.13 -25.05 -1.59
CA GLY A 335 -8.19 -25.21 -2.70
C GLY A 335 -8.71 -24.72 -4.04
N GLY A 336 -10.02 -24.72 -4.24
CA GLY A 336 -10.68 -24.33 -5.49
C GLY A 336 -11.15 -22.88 -5.60
N MET A 337 -11.02 -22.05 -4.55
CA MET A 337 -11.42 -20.63 -4.61
C MET A 337 -10.27 -19.71 -5.01
N SER A 338 -10.57 -18.63 -5.74
CA SER A 338 -9.62 -17.57 -6.04
C SER A 338 -9.32 -16.69 -4.82
N GLN A 339 -8.18 -16.02 -4.81
CA GLN A 339 -7.83 -15.07 -3.73
C GLN A 339 -8.74 -13.84 -3.72
N LEU A 340 -9.39 -13.51 -4.85
CA LEU A 340 -10.40 -12.44 -4.92
C LEU A 340 -11.69 -12.85 -4.19
N GLU A 341 -12.21 -14.06 -4.44
CA GLU A 341 -13.38 -14.59 -3.73
C GLU A 341 -13.08 -14.74 -2.22
N MET A 342 -11.90 -15.23 -1.85
CA MET A 342 -11.47 -15.29 -0.43
C MET A 342 -11.37 -13.91 0.22
N GLY A 343 -11.02 -12.86 -0.54
CA GLY A 343 -11.00 -11.48 -0.07
C GLY A 343 -12.40 -10.91 0.18
N ALA A 344 -13.36 -11.22 -0.70
CA ALA A 344 -14.77 -10.87 -0.52
C ALA A 344 -15.37 -11.58 0.70
N VAL A 345 -15.23 -12.91 0.77
CA VAL A 345 -15.69 -13.74 1.90
C VAL A 345 -15.12 -13.23 3.24
N LEU A 346 -13.83 -12.89 3.28
CA LEU A 346 -13.22 -12.31 4.49
C LEU A 346 -13.86 -10.97 4.88
N THR A 347 -14.23 -10.13 3.91
CA THR A 347 -14.86 -8.84 4.17
C THR A 347 -16.25 -9.01 4.79
N ASP A 348 -17.06 -9.94 4.25
CA ASP A 348 -18.38 -10.26 4.78
C ASP A 348 -18.30 -10.85 6.21
N ILE A 349 -17.32 -11.74 6.45
CA ILE A 349 -17.08 -12.34 7.79
C ILE A 349 -16.76 -11.24 8.81
N LEU A 350 -15.89 -10.30 8.47
CA LEU A 350 -15.47 -9.23 9.37
C LEU A 350 -16.60 -8.23 9.62
N ALA A 351 -17.37 -7.86 8.59
CA ALA A 351 -18.58 -7.05 8.75
C ALA A 351 -19.58 -7.74 9.69
N ARG A 352 -19.80 -9.04 9.54
CA ARG A 352 -20.71 -9.80 10.40
C ARG A 352 -20.19 -9.95 11.84
N LEU A 353 -18.89 -10.11 12.06
CA LEU A 353 -18.32 -10.16 13.40
C LEU A 353 -18.41 -8.80 14.11
N ALA A 354 -18.19 -7.69 13.39
CA ALA A 354 -18.35 -6.33 13.92
C ALA A 354 -19.80 -6.02 14.36
N LEU A 355 -20.82 -6.57 13.67
CA LEU A 355 -22.22 -6.52 14.12
C LEU A 355 -22.51 -7.23 15.45
N SER A 356 -21.53 -7.94 16.02
CA SER A 356 -21.61 -8.53 17.36
C SER A 356 -20.48 -8.05 18.28
N ASP A 357 -19.82 -6.93 17.93
CA ASP A 357 -18.66 -6.34 18.61
C ASP A 357 -17.45 -7.28 18.76
N ILE A 358 -17.34 -8.27 17.88
CA ILE A 358 -16.22 -9.22 17.87
C ILE A 358 -15.17 -8.74 16.88
N HIS A 359 -14.00 -8.40 17.41
CA HIS A 359 -12.91 -7.80 16.66
C HIS A 359 -11.63 -8.67 16.78
N PRO A 360 -11.39 -9.62 15.85
CA PRO A 360 -10.28 -10.55 15.95
C PRO A 360 -8.91 -9.87 15.88
N VAL A 361 -8.07 -10.05 16.91
CA VAL A 361 -6.77 -9.37 17.02
C VAL A 361 -5.69 -9.92 16.08
N ARG A 362 -5.98 -11.05 15.40
CA ARG A 362 -5.20 -11.64 14.32
C ARG A 362 -6.15 -12.24 13.29
N ILE A 363 -5.85 -12.02 12.01
CA ILE A 363 -6.57 -12.61 10.89
C ILE A 363 -5.60 -13.39 9.99
N TYR A 364 -5.92 -14.67 9.81
CA TYR A 364 -5.27 -15.56 8.85
C TYR A 364 -6.24 -15.84 7.70
N CYS A 365 -5.81 -15.65 6.45
CA CYS A 365 -6.61 -16.00 5.28
C CYS A 365 -5.69 -16.60 4.20
N SER A 366 -5.82 -17.91 3.94
CA SER A 366 -5.01 -18.63 2.94
C SER A 366 -5.50 -20.06 2.72
N SER A 367 -4.81 -20.83 1.88
CA SER A 367 -4.98 -22.28 1.76
C SER A 367 -4.10 -22.98 2.79
N PHE A 368 -4.64 -23.21 3.99
CA PHE A 368 -3.88 -23.80 5.10
C PHE A 368 -4.07 -25.32 5.23
N MET A 369 -5.28 -25.80 4.98
CA MET A 369 -5.62 -27.22 4.96
C MET A 369 -6.71 -27.44 3.92
N THR A 370 -6.31 -27.91 2.74
CA THR A 370 -7.19 -27.98 1.57
C THR A 370 -8.05 -29.24 1.57
N SER A 371 -8.88 -29.37 0.54
CA SER A 371 -9.53 -30.60 0.08
C SER A 371 -9.29 -30.67 -1.42
N LEU A 372 -8.05 -30.96 -1.80
CA LEU A 372 -7.56 -30.96 -3.19
C LEU A 372 -7.94 -29.67 -3.96
N ASN A 373 -8.93 -29.74 -4.83
CA ASN A 373 -9.44 -28.66 -5.66
C ASN A 373 -10.89 -28.25 -5.34
N ALA A 374 -11.42 -28.62 -4.16
CA ALA A 374 -12.78 -28.26 -3.74
C ALA A 374 -12.97 -26.73 -3.78
N PRO A 375 -13.92 -26.20 -4.56
CA PRO A 375 -14.31 -24.81 -4.45
C PRO A 375 -15.11 -24.64 -3.15
N GLY A 376 -14.52 -24.01 -2.15
CA GLY A 376 -15.15 -23.79 -0.86
C GLY A 376 -14.17 -23.23 0.17
N PHE A 377 -14.69 -22.91 1.35
CA PHE A 377 -13.90 -22.32 2.44
C PHE A 377 -14.37 -22.82 3.80
N SER A 378 -13.57 -22.57 4.82
CA SER A 378 -13.93 -22.78 6.22
C SER A 378 -13.56 -21.58 7.06
N ILE A 379 -14.37 -21.30 8.08
CA ILE A 379 -14.15 -20.26 9.08
C ILE A 379 -13.80 -20.96 10.38
N SER A 380 -12.72 -20.56 11.02
CA SER A 380 -12.31 -20.99 12.35
C SER A 380 -12.14 -19.76 13.25
N LEU A 381 -12.78 -19.77 14.43
CA LEU A 381 -12.66 -18.73 15.44
C LEU A 381 -12.09 -19.34 16.74
N LEU A 382 -11.04 -18.72 17.26
CA LEU A 382 -10.35 -19.10 18.49
C LEU A 382 -10.58 -18.03 19.56
N ASN A 383 -11.10 -18.42 20.73
CA ASN A 383 -11.26 -17.52 21.88
C ASN A 383 -10.05 -17.64 22.82
N VAL A 384 -9.12 -16.67 22.73
CA VAL A 384 -7.87 -16.63 23.51
C VAL A 384 -8.12 -16.31 24.98
N SER A 385 -9.09 -15.45 25.27
CA SER A 385 -9.48 -15.12 26.64
C SER A 385 -10.06 -16.33 27.38
N ALA A 386 -10.88 -17.15 26.71
CA ALA A 386 -11.43 -18.38 27.31
C ALA A 386 -10.35 -19.46 27.58
N ILE A 387 -9.32 -19.57 26.74
CA ILE A 387 -8.14 -20.43 27.02
C ILE A 387 -7.46 -20.00 28.31
N ASN A 388 -7.24 -18.70 28.51
CA ASN A 388 -6.62 -18.17 29.72
C ASN A 388 -7.52 -18.28 30.97
N ARG A 389 -8.85 -18.40 30.80
CA ARG A 389 -9.82 -18.71 31.87
C ARG A 389 -9.94 -20.20 32.20
N THR A 390 -9.35 -21.10 31.42
CA THR A 390 -9.47 -22.55 31.62
C THR A 390 -8.69 -23.02 32.87
N PRO A 391 -9.29 -23.78 33.80
CA PRO A 391 -8.61 -24.21 35.02
C PRO A 391 -7.39 -25.12 34.78
N ARG A 392 -6.30 -24.85 35.51
CA ARG A 392 -5.15 -25.77 35.62
C ARG A 392 -5.30 -26.69 36.82
N THR A 393 -5.03 -27.98 36.63
CA THR A 393 -5.08 -29.00 37.69
C THR A 393 -3.90 -28.97 38.66
N SER A 394 -2.85 -28.17 38.39
CA SER A 394 -1.72 -27.97 39.29
C SER A 394 -1.58 -26.49 39.70
N VAL A 395 -1.53 -26.25 41.01
CA VAL A 395 -1.58 -24.91 41.62
C VAL A 395 -0.27 -24.11 41.45
N LEU A 396 0.81 -24.77 41.01
CA LEU A 396 2.17 -24.23 41.17
C LEU A 396 2.64 -23.20 40.12
N HIS A 397 2.05 -23.14 38.91
CA HIS A 397 2.55 -22.26 37.83
C HIS A 397 1.41 -21.46 37.16
N TYR A 398 1.03 -20.34 37.77
CA TYR A 398 0.01 -19.41 37.26
C TYR A 398 0.60 -18.40 36.24
N HIS A 399 1.31 -18.90 35.22
CA HIS A 399 1.68 -18.07 34.06
C HIS A 399 0.63 -18.22 32.95
N PRO A 400 0.01 -17.12 32.48
CA PRO A 400 -0.95 -17.16 31.37
C PRO A 400 -0.29 -17.71 30.09
N VAL A 401 -1.10 -18.31 29.22
CA VAL A 401 -0.65 -18.88 27.96
C VAL A 401 -0.66 -17.75 26.93
N ASP A 402 0.51 -17.28 26.52
CA ASP A 402 0.63 -16.25 25.49
C ASP A 402 0.42 -16.85 24.08
N VAL A 403 -0.84 -17.20 23.81
CA VAL A 403 -1.29 -17.82 22.56
C VAL A 403 -0.96 -16.92 21.35
N LEU A 404 -1.08 -15.60 21.51
CA LEU A 404 -0.78 -14.65 20.43
C LEU A 404 0.71 -14.67 20.10
N GLN A 405 1.59 -14.62 21.11
CA GLN A 405 3.02 -14.74 20.89
C GLN A 405 3.40 -16.11 20.30
N PHE A 406 2.76 -17.22 20.69
CA PHE A 406 3.05 -18.53 20.08
C PHE A 406 2.60 -18.65 18.62
N LEU A 407 1.59 -17.89 18.21
CA LEU A 407 1.20 -17.76 16.80
C LEU A 407 2.20 -16.91 16.00
N ASP A 408 2.70 -15.83 16.61
CA ASP A 408 3.66 -14.89 16.00
C ASP A 408 5.13 -15.38 16.07
N ASP A 409 5.43 -16.38 16.90
CA ASP A 409 6.78 -16.96 17.06
C ASP A 409 7.35 -17.49 15.73
N PRO A 410 8.66 -17.33 15.48
CA PRO A 410 9.29 -17.73 14.22
C PRO A 410 9.21 -19.24 13.98
N THR A 411 9.14 -19.63 12.71
CA THR A 411 9.09 -21.05 12.30
C THR A 411 9.76 -21.26 10.93
N GLU A 412 10.35 -22.42 10.73
CA GLU A 412 10.88 -22.90 9.43
C GLU A 412 9.81 -23.64 8.60
N ALA A 413 8.58 -23.76 9.10
CA ALA A 413 7.44 -24.30 8.37
C ALA A 413 7.09 -23.39 7.17
N HIS A 414 7.54 -23.75 5.98
CA HIS A 414 7.47 -22.91 4.78
C HIS A 414 6.04 -22.48 4.41
N SER A 415 5.02 -23.26 4.79
CA SER A 415 3.61 -22.91 4.54
C SER A 415 2.91 -22.17 5.69
N TRP A 416 3.58 -21.89 6.81
CA TRP A 416 3.06 -20.97 7.82
C TRP A 416 3.29 -19.53 7.36
N VAL A 417 2.36 -18.99 6.58
CA VAL A 417 2.43 -17.65 5.97
C VAL A 417 2.29 -16.48 6.95
N GLY A 418 2.26 -16.74 8.26
CA GLY A 418 2.09 -15.72 9.29
C GLY A 418 0.75 -14.98 9.24
N VAL A 419 0.67 -13.88 9.99
CA VAL A 419 -0.49 -12.98 10.02
C VAL A 419 -0.53 -12.20 8.71
N ARG A 420 -1.60 -12.34 7.93
CA ARG A 420 -1.74 -11.61 6.66
C ARG A 420 -2.47 -10.28 6.79
N ARG A 421 -3.33 -10.14 7.80
CA ARG A 421 -3.99 -8.89 8.16
C ARG A 421 -4.11 -8.79 9.68
N PHE A 422 -3.85 -7.61 10.21
CA PHE A 422 -4.39 -7.21 11.51
C PHE A 422 -5.81 -6.70 11.27
N TRP A 423 -6.71 -6.83 12.24
CA TRP A 423 -7.93 -6.02 12.23
C TRP A 423 -7.64 -4.70 12.93
N PRO A 424 -8.07 -3.56 12.37
CA PRO A 424 -8.64 -3.34 11.06
C PRO A 424 -7.57 -3.13 9.97
N ILE A 425 -8.04 -2.84 8.76
CA ILE A 425 -7.32 -2.84 7.49
C ILE A 425 -5.97 -2.10 7.50
N ASP A 426 -5.80 -1.05 8.31
CA ASP A 426 -4.49 -0.47 8.62
C ASP A 426 -4.41 -0.09 10.10
N GLY A 427 -3.62 -0.82 10.89
CA GLY A 427 -2.86 -0.37 12.07
C GLY A 427 -3.54 0.39 13.23
N GLN A 428 -4.82 0.71 13.14
CA GLN A 428 -5.53 1.60 14.05
C GLN A 428 -6.50 0.77 14.88
N ARG A 429 -6.55 0.95 16.21
CA ARG A 429 -7.83 0.67 16.91
C ARG A 429 -8.94 1.49 16.22
N ASP A 430 -10.20 1.22 16.50
CA ASP A 430 -11.33 1.99 15.93
C ASP A 430 -11.24 3.53 16.18
N ASN A 431 -10.33 3.97 17.06
CA ASN A 431 -9.58 5.23 16.94
C ASN A 431 -9.37 5.74 15.51
N GLY A 432 -9.09 4.90 14.51
CA GLY A 432 -8.68 5.34 13.17
C GLY A 432 -9.79 5.90 12.32
N MET A 433 -10.86 5.13 12.12
CA MET A 433 -12.07 5.69 11.51
C MET A 433 -12.67 6.77 12.39
N LYS A 434 -12.60 6.66 13.73
CA LYS A 434 -13.02 7.76 14.61
C LYS A 434 -12.15 9.01 14.48
N GLU A 435 -10.83 8.91 14.30
CA GLU A 435 -9.89 10.02 14.15
C GLU A 435 -9.98 10.62 12.75
N GLN A 436 -10.24 9.81 11.72
CA GLN A 436 -10.40 10.27 10.34
C GLN A 436 -11.81 10.85 10.10
N GLN A 437 -12.84 10.27 10.72
CA GLN A 437 -14.19 10.84 10.77
C GLN A 437 -14.20 12.09 11.65
N ARG A 438 -13.62 12.07 12.84
CA ARG A 438 -13.46 13.26 13.71
C ARG A 438 -12.58 14.31 13.05
N ALA A 439 -11.53 13.96 12.31
CA ALA A 439 -10.76 14.92 11.52
C ALA A 439 -11.59 15.48 10.35
N SER A 440 -12.46 14.69 9.73
CA SER A 440 -13.38 15.17 8.69
C SER A 440 -14.48 16.07 9.26
N GLU A 441 -15.03 15.72 10.41
CA GLU A 441 -16.00 16.50 11.19
C GLU A 441 -15.35 17.79 11.72
N MET A 442 -14.12 17.73 12.26
CA MET A 442 -13.33 18.90 12.65
C MET A 442 -12.97 19.75 11.43
N ILE A 443 -12.61 19.18 10.27
CA ILE A 443 -12.42 19.95 9.02
C ILE A 443 -13.71 20.65 8.63
N LEU A 444 -14.87 19.97 8.72
CA LEU A 444 -16.18 20.57 8.46
C LEU A 444 -16.52 21.69 9.46
N GLU A 445 -16.33 21.48 10.76
CA GLU A 445 -16.53 22.50 11.81
C GLU A 445 -15.55 23.68 11.69
N ILE A 446 -14.30 23.43 11.28
CA ILE A 446 -13.28 24.45 11.02
C ILE A 446 -13.59 25.23 9.74
N MET A 447 -14.14 24.58 8.71
CA MET A 447 -14.49 25.23 7.44
C MET A 447 -15.85 25.92 7.44
N LEU A 448 -16.81 25.50 8.28
CA LEU A 448 -18.13 26.12 8.36
C LEU A 448 -18.08 27.66 8.56
N PRO A 449 -17.28 28.20 9.52
CA PRO A 449 -17.14 29.65 9.71
C PRO A 449 -16.47 30.39 8.55
N ILE A 450 -15.69 29.67 7.71
CA ILE A 450 -14.99 30.23 6.55
C ILE A 450 -15.94 30.34 5.35
N VAL A 451 -16.87 29.38 5.20
CA VAL A 451 -17.89 29.40 4.14
C VAL A 451 -19.07 30.33 4.50
N GLN A 452 -19.49 30.38 5.77
CA GLN A 452 -20.67 31.15 6.20
C GLN A 452 -20.49 32.67 6.26
N ASN A 453 -19.31 33.21 5.98
CA ASN A 453 -19.05 34.66 5.91
C ASN A 453 -18.97 35.21 4.47
N VAL A 454 -19.42 34.44 3.46
CA VAL A 454 -19.40 34.87 2.05
C VAL A 454 -20.77 35.40 1.55
N ASP A 455 -21.88 35.03 2.20
CA ASP A 455 -23.25 35.36 1.74
C ASP A 455 -24.12 36.06 2.80
N ASP A 456 -23.90 37.37 3.00
CA ASP A 456 -24.95 38.30 3.48
C ASP A 456 -24.86 39.67 2.76
N PRO A 457 -25.71 39.94 1.76
CA PRO A 457 -25.76 41.23 1.07
C PRO A 457 -26.39 42.39 1.88
N SER A 458 -26.84 42.18 3.13
CA SER A 458 -27.88 43.00 3.76
C SER A 458 -27.50 43.83 5.01
N SER A 459 -26.21 44.03 5.31
CA SER A 459 -25.80 44.96 6.40
C SER A 459 -24.71 45.97 6.02
N SER A 460 -25.12 47.06 5.35
CA SER A 460 -24.21 48.20 5.08
C SER A 460 -24.05 49.13 6.30
N LYS A 461 -22.85 49.22 6.88
CA LYS A 461 -22.36 50.41 7.62
C LYS A 461 -20.84 50.44 7.85
N LYS A 462 -20.14 51.06 6.88
CA LYS A 462 -18.87 51.83 6.96
C LYS A 462 -17.88 51.49 8.09
N GLY A 463 -16.80 50.80 7.73
CA GLY A 463 -15.50 50.78 8.42
C GLY A 463 -14.47 50.14 7.49
N GLY A 464 -13.69 50.95 6.77
CA GLY A 464 -13.00 50.47 5.56
C GLY A 464 -11.69 49.74 5.79
N LEU A 465 -11.52 48.60 5.12
CA LEU A 465 -10.21 48.05 4.74
C LEU A 465 -10.23 47.81 3.22
N LYS A 466 -9.31 48.42 2.46
CA LYS A 466 -9.24 48.24 1.00
C LYS A 466 -8.70 46.84 0.69
N VAL A 467 -9.55 45.95 0.19
CA VAL A 467 -9.10 44.73 -0.49
C VAL A 467 -8.61 45.14 -1.89
N VAL A 468 -7.30 45.30 -2.03
CA VAL A 468 -6.66 45.44 -3.35
C VAL A 468 -6.55 44.03 -3.95
N ARG A 469 -7.58 43.59 -4.66
CA ARG A 469 -7.55 42.38 -5.50
C ARG A 469 -7.39 42.78 -6.97
N ARG A 470 -6.15 42.63 -7.44
CA ARG A 470 -5.73 42.41 -8.84
C ARG A 470 -6.58 43.05 -9.95
N GLU A 471 -6.21 44.28 -10.31
CA GLU A 471 -6.42 44.79 -11.68
C GLU A 471 -5.22 44.44 -12.61
N ALA A 472 -4.10 43.96 -12.04
CA ALA A 472 -2.84 43.73 -12.74
C ALA A 472 -2.79 42.49 -13.67
N GLU A 473 -3.78 41.59 -13.63
CA GLU A 473 -3.82 40.40 -14.53
C GLU A 473 -4.58 40.68 -15.85
N ALA A 474 -5.25 41.83 -15.98
CA ALA A 474 -6.02 42.20 -17.18
C ALA A 474 -5.18 42.92 -18.25
N GLU A 475 -4.05 43.53 -17.90
CA GLU A 475 -3.21 44.25 -18.88
C GLU A 475 -2.33 43.31 -19.73
N THR A 476 -2.00 42.11 -19.23
CA THR A 476 -1.17 41.12 -19.94
C THR A 476 -1.92 40.32 -21.01
N THR A 477 -3.19 39.97 -20.78
CA THR A 477 -4.00 39.16 -21.71
C THR A 477 -4.31 39.91 -23.01
N HIS A 478 -4.57 41.22 -22.93
CA HIS A 478 -4.78 42.06 -24.12
C HIS A 478 -3.49 42.29 -24.95
N ALA A 479 -2.31 42.09 -24.36
CA ALA A 479 -1.03 42.43 -24.99
C ALA A 479 -0.60 41.45 -26.10
N PHE A 480 -0.87 40.14 -25.98
CA PHE A 480 -0.37 39.16 -26.95
C PHE A 480 -1.00 39.32 -28.34
N TRP A 481 -2.34 39.38 -28.39
CA TRP A 481 -3.10 39.55 -29.64
C TRP A 481 -2.95 40.94 -30.27
N THR A 482 -2.44 41.93 -29.52
CA THR A 482 -2.10 43.27 -30.06
C THR A 482 -0.64 43.39 -30.52
N GLN A 483 0.19 42.37 -30.25
CA GLN A 483 1.61 42.31 -30.66
C GLN A 483 1.89 41.31 -31.80
N SER A 484 0.87 40.58 -32.26
CA SER A 484 0.94 39.62 -33.36
C SER A 484 0.10 40.09 -34.56
N ASP A 485 0.46 39.68 -35.79
CA ASP A 485 -0.27 40.04 -37.03
C ASP A 485 -1.62 39.31 -37.19
N THR A 486 -2.12 38.66 -36.13
CA THR A 486 -3.30 37.78 -36.14
C THR A 486 -4.33 38.25 -35.11
N SER A 487 -5.51 38.67 -35.57
CA SER A 487 -6.59 39.08 -34.68
C SER A 487 -7.24 37.87 -33.96
N PRO A 488 -7.80 38.07 -32.74
CA PRO A 488 -8.56 37.02 -32.04
C PRO A 488 -9.72 36.46 -32.88
N ASP A 489 -10.35 37.31 -33.70
CA ASP A 489 -11.44 36.91 -34.60
C ASP A 489 -10.96 35.87 -35.63
N ARG A 490 -9.78 36.06 -36.24
CA ARG A 490 -9.18 35.11 -37.18
C ARG A 490 -8.84 33.77 -36.51
N VAL A 491 -8.41 33.79 -35.25
CA VAL A 491 -8.13 32.54 -34.50
C VAL A 491 -9.44 31.82 -34.16
N GLN A 492 -10.49 32.55 -33.79
CA GLN A 492 -11.81 31.97 -33.56
C GLN A 492 -12.41 31.40 -34.85
N GLU A 493 -12.27 32.11 -35.98
CA GLU A 493 -12.65 31.63 -37.32
C GLU A 493 -11.87 30.37 -37.69
N GLY A 494 -10.57 30.30 -37.41
CA GLY A 494 -9.74 29.11 -37.64
C GLY A 494 -10.20 27.89 -36.82
N ILE A 495 -10.46 28.06 -35.52
CA ILE A 495 -10.96 26.98 -34.65
C ILE A 495 -12.34 26.50 -35.13
N VAL A 496 -13.25 27.44 -35.45
CA VAL A 496 -14.59 27.12 -35.98
C VAL A 496 -14.50 26.42 -37.34
N GLY A 497 -13.57 26.85 -38.21
CA GLY A 497 -13.30 26.24 -39.51
C GLY A 497 -12.82 24.81 -39.38
N ALA A 498 -11.83 24.55 -38.52
CA ALA A 498 -11.32 23.22 -38.24
C ALA A 498 -12.42 22.28 -37.70
N CYS A 499 -13.22 22.75 -36.74
CA CYS A 499 -14.33 21.96 -36.19
C CYS A 499 -15.37 21.61 -37.27
N ARG A 500 -15.74 22.57 -38.14
CA ARG A 500 -16.67 22.34 -39.25
C ARG A 500 -16.11 21.38 -40.31
N ALA A 501 -14.81 21.45 -40.62
CA ALA A 501 -14.16 20.53 -41.54
C ALA A 501 -14.18 19.09 -41.01
N VAL A 502 -13.87 18.90 -39.72
CA VAL A 502 -13.95 17.59 -39.04
C VAL A 502 -15.37 17.04 -39.03
N ILE A 503 -16.38 17.86 -38.74
CA ILE A 503 -17.80 17.45 -38.79
C ILE A 503 -18.22 17.08 -40.23
N GLY A 504 -17.72 17.79 -41.25
CA GLY A 504 -18.01 17.49 -42.66
C GLY A 504 -17.50 16.13 -43.14
N GLU A 505 -16.39 15.63 -42.55
CA GLU A 505 -15.79 14.34 -42.86
C GLU A 505 -16.24 13.21 -41.90
N GLU A 506 -17.10 13.48 -40.90
CA GLU A 506 -17.60 12.50 -39.90
C GLU A 506 -17.96 11.17 -40.56
N LYS A 507 -18.94 11.20 -41.46
CA LYS A 507 -19.46 10.00 -42.12
C LYS A 507 -18.38 9.24 -42.89
N VAL A 508 -17.44 9.96 -43.52
CA VAL A 508 -16.34 9.37 -44.29
C VAL A 508 -15.34 8.69 -43.35
N LEU A 509 -15.00 9.31 -42.23
CA LEU A 509 -14.11 8.73 -41.21
C LEU A 509 -14.76 7.49 -40.57
N THR A 510 -16.03 7.59 -40.17
CA THR A 510 -16.85 6.48 -39.64
C THR A 510 -16.93 5.32 -40.64
N GLU A 511 -17.17 5.58 -41.93
CA GLU A 511 -17.21 4.55 -42.99
C GLU A 511 -15.85 3.85 -43.19
N HIS A 512 -14.72 4.58 -43.14
CA HIS A 512 -13.39 3.99 -43.32
C HIS A 512 -12.93 3.21 -42.09
N ASP A 513 -13.26 3.70 -40.89
CA ASP A 513 -12.99 3.04 -39.63
C ASP A 513 -13.76 1.72 -39.52
N THR A 514 -15.03 1.69 -39.95
CA THR A 514 -15.87 0.46 -40.02
C THR A 514 -15.22 -0.69 -40.84
N ILE A 515 -14.24 -0.42 -41.71
CA ILE A 515 -13.56 -1.44 -42.53
C ILE A 515 -12.63 -2.33 -41.67
N VAL A 516 -12.00 -1.80 -40.62
CA VAL A 516 -10.95 -2.49 -39.84
C VAL A 516 -10.92 -2.17 -38.33
N GLY A 517 -11.54 -1.08 -37.90
CA GLY A 517 -11.73 -0.67 -36.50
C GLY A 517 -13.13 -0.98 -35.99
N ASP A 518 -13.59 -0.22 -35.00
CA ASP A 518 -14.91 -0.33 -34.37
C ASP A 518 -16.00 0.52 -35.07
N GLY A 519 -15.61 1.46 -35.92
CA GLY A 519 -16.55 2.24 -36.73
C GLY A 519 -17.18 3.41 -35.96
N ASP A 520 -16.45 3.99 -35.01
CA ASP A 520 -16.88 5.17 -34.24
C ASP A 520 -15.98 6.40 -34.43
N CYS A 521 -14.82 6.26 -35.07
CA CYS A 521 -13.79 7.30 -35.15
C CYS A 521 -14.32 8.66 -35.62
N GLY A 522 -15.09 8.69 -36.71
CA GLY A 522 -15.71 9.92 -37.21
C GLY A 522 -16.72 10.52 -36.24
N MET A 523 -17.59 9.69 -35.64
CA MET A 523 -18.55 10.11 -34.62
C MET A 523 -17.84 10.69 -33.37
N THR A 524 -16.73 10.09 -32.95
CA THR A 524 -15.91 10.54 -31.82
C THR A 524 -15.25 11.89 -32.12
N PHE A 525 -14.67 12.06 -33.31
CA PHE A 525 -14.19 13.35 -33.80
C PHE A 525 -15.28 14.43 -33.85
N ALA A 526 -16.47 14.09 -34.36
CA ALA A 526 -17.60 15.01 -34.46
C ALA A 526 -18.14 15.43 -33.08
N ARG A 527 -18.10 14.56 -32.07
CA ARG A 527 -18.47 14.92 -30.68
C ARG A 527 -17.53 16.00 -30.11
N GLY A 528 -16.21 15.80 -30.22
CA GLY A 528 -15.23 16.80 -29.77
C GLY A 528 -15.37 18.13 -30.51
N ALA A 529 -15.52 18.09 -31.84
CA ALA A 529 -15.71 19.29 -32.66
C ALA A 529 -17.00 20.07 -32.32
N ASN A 530 -18.13 19.39 -32.10
CA ASN A 530 -19.36 20.05 -31.67
C ASN A 530 -19.23 20.64 -30.25
N ALA A 531 -18.58 19.93 -29.31
CA ALA A 531 -18.36 20.42 -27.94
C ALA A 531 -17.53 21.72 -27.90
N ILE A 532 -16.54 21.87 -28.79
CA ILE A 532 -15.79 23.13 -28.96
C ILE A 532 -16.69 24.23 -29.52
N LEU A 533 -17.47 23.95 -30.57
CA LEU A 533 -18.39 24.93 -31.17
C LEU A 533 -19.45 25.42 -30.16
N ASP A 534 -20.05 24.51 -29.39
CA ASP A 534 -20.99 24.84 -28.31
C ASP A 534 -20.33 25.66 -27.21
N SER A 535 -19.08 25.35 -26.87
CA SER A 535 -18.33 26.10 -25.85
C SER A 535 -17.95 27.52 -26.30
N ILE A 536 -17.70 27.74 -27.59
CA ILE A 536 -17.55 29.09 -28.18
C ILE A 536 -18.90 29.81 -28.19
N GLY A 537 -19.96 29.15 -28.67
CA GLY A 537 -21.31 29.73 -28.76
C GLY A 537 -21.93 30.11 -27.40
N GLN A 538 -21.59 29.38 -26.35
CA GLN A 538 -22.00 29.67 -24.96
C GLN A 538 -21.02 30.61 -24.22
N HIS A 539 -20.02 31.17 -24.92
CA HIS A 539 -18.98 32.03 -24.36
C HIS A 539 -18.18 31.40 -23.19
N ARG A 540 -18.05 30.07 -23.18
CA ARG A 540 -17.14 29.31 -22.28
C ARG A 540 -15.69 29.33 -22.79
N ILE A 541 -15.51 29.37 -24.11
CA ILE A 541 -14.27 29.83 -24.76
C ILE A 541 -14.50 31.27 -25.22
N ARG A 542 -13.62 32.19 -24.82
CA ARG A 542 -13.60 33.59 -25.26
C ARG A 542 -12.20 33.91 -25.79
N VAL A 543 -12.00 33.73 -27.09
CA VAL A 543 -10.68 33.84 -27.73
C VAL A 543 -10.05 35.22 -27.51
N SER A 544 -10.87 36.28 -27.48
CA SER A 544 -10.43 37.66 -27.23
C SER A 544 -9.93 37.95 -25.81
N THR A 545 -10.16 37.06 -24.83
CA THR A 545 -9.77 37.27 -23.43
C THR A 545 -8.80 36.23 -22.88
N LEU A 546 -8.46 35.20 -23.65
CA LEU A 546 -7.57 34.10 -23.23
C LEU A 546 -6.16 34.26 -23.80
N CYS A 547 -5.15 33.92 -23.01
CA CYS A 547 -3.80 33.72 -23.51
C CYS A 547 -3.73 32.47 -24.42
N PRO A 548 -2.78 32.38 -25.36
CA PRO A 548 -2.69 31.25 -26.28
C PRO A 548 -2.48 29.88 -25.60
N ASP A 549 -1.74 29.81 -24.49
CA ASP A 549 -1.57 28.58 -23.70
C ASP A 549 -2.88 28.18 -23.01
N GLU A 550 -3.59 29.14 -22.41
CA GLU A 550 -4.90 28.92 -21.80
C GLU A 550 -5.97 28.48 -22.82
N LEU A 551 -5.92 29.05 -24.04
CA LEU A 551 -6.81 28.69 -25.14
C LEU A 551 -6.56 27.26 -25.63
N VAL A 552 -5.30 26.89 -25.85
CA VAL A 552 -4.92 25.52 -26.27
C VAL A 552 -5.22 24.52 -25.17
N ASN A 553 -4.98 24.85 -23.89
CA ASN A 553 -5.35 23.99 -22.77
C ASN A 553 -6.87 23.80 -22.70
N ARG A 554 -7.65 24.89 -22.79
CA ARG A 554 -9.12 24.82 -22.74
C ARG A 554 -9.71 23.98 -23.88
N VAL A 555 -9.11 24.04 -25.06
CA VAL A 555 -9.48 23.16 -26.19
C VAL A 555 -9.12 21.70 -25.87
N GLY A 556 -7.94 21.45 -25.29
CA GLY A 556 -7.55 20.13 -24.79
C GLY A 556 -8.53 19.55 -23.77
N ASP A 557 -8.86 20.31 -22.72
CA ASP A 557 -9.82 19.92 -21.67
C ASP A 557 -11.16 19.47 -22.29
N ILE A 558 -11.70 20.26 -23.23
CA ILE A 558 -12.97 19.98 -23.89
C ILE A 558 -12.90 18.73 -24.78
N LEU A 559 -11.77 18.49 -25.45
CA LEU A 559 -11.56 17.27 -26.23
C LEU A 559 -11.46 16.04 -25.31
N GLU A 560 -10.80 16.14 -24.16
CA GLU A 560 -10.72 15.05 -23.16
C GLU A 560 -12.11 14.70 -22.59
N ASP A 561 -12.89 15.71 -22.19
CA ASP A 561 -14.25 15.54 -21.63
C ASP A 561 -15.25 14.90 -22.63
N HIS A 562 -15.05 15.07 -23.95
CA HIS A 562 -16.05 14.73 -24.98
C HIS A 562 -15.60 13.69 -26.01
N MET A 563 -14.31 13.31 -26.06
CA MET A 563 -13.78 12.25 -26.92
C MET A 563 -13.32 11.06 -26.08
N GLY A 564 -13.97 9.92 -26.26
CA GLY A 564 -13.58 8.67 -25.60
C GLY A 564 -12.42 7.95 -26.30
N GLY A 565 -11.99 6.84 -25.68
CA GLY A 565 -11.04 5.90 -26.26
C GLY A 565 -9.62 6.46 -26.46
N THR A 566 -8.83 5.75 -27.26
CA THR A 566 -7.42 6.09 -27.50
C THR A 566 -7.23 7.48 -28.09
N ILE A 567 -8.16 7.94 -28.92
CA ILE A 567 -8.02 9.21 -29.65
C ILE A 567 -8.23 10.45 -28.76
N GLY A 568 -9.15 10.38 -27.79
CA GLY A 568 -9.30 11.41 -26.77
C GLY A 568 -8.04 11.53 -25.91
N ALA A 569 -7.48 10.41 -25.45
CA ALA A 569 -6.24 10.40 -24.68
C ALA A 569 -5.03 10.94 -25.48
N LEU A 570 -4.91 10.61 -26.77
CA LEU A 570 -3.85 11.16 -27.63
C LEU A 570 -3.98 12.68 -27.78
N PHE A 571 -5.19 13.21 -27.93
CA PHE A 571 -5.42 14.66 -27.99
C PHE A 571 -5.21 15.35 -26.63
N ALA A 572 -5.69 14.79 -25.53
CA ALA A 572 -5.44 15.33 -24.19
C ALA A 572 -3.94 15.50 -23.92
N ILE A 573 -3.14 14.46 -24.20
CA ILE A 573 -1.67 14.51 -24.07
C ILE A 573 -1.06 15.55 -25.01
N PHE A 574 -1.45 15.58 -26.29
CA PHE A 574 -0.89 16.50 -27.29
C PHE A 574 -1.21 17.97 -26.96
N PHE A 575 -2.47 18.31 -26.71
CA PHE A 575 -2.90 19.68 -26.42
C PHE A 575 -2.36 20.17 -25.07
N THR A 576 -2.29 19.32 -24.04
CA THR A 576 -1.67 19.68 -22.75
C THR A 576 -0.18 19.95 -22.91
N ALA A 577 0.55 19.10 -23.64
CA ALA A 577 1.97 19.31 -23.92
C ALA A 577 2.22 20.57 -24.77
N TRP A 578 1.32 20.85 -25.72
CA TRP A 578 1.38 22.05 -26.56
C TRP A 578 1.13 23.33 -25.76
N ALA A 579 0.11 23.35 -24.90
CA ALA A 579 -0.15 24.46 -23.97
C ALA A 579 1.07 24.71 -23.06
N ALA A 580 1.68 23.65 -22.51
CA ALA A 580 2.88 23.76 -21.69
C ALA A 580 4.12 24.28 -22.48
N ALA A 581 4.23 23.95 -23.77
CA ALA A 581 5.28 24.47 -24.65
C ALA A 581 5.06 25.97 -24.98
N ILE A 582 3.83 26.36 -25.32
CA ILE A 582 3.46 27.76 -25.54
C ILE A 582 3.71 28.58 -24.27
N LYS A 583 3.34 28.08 -23.08
CA LYS A 583 3.55 28.77 -21.81
C LYS A 583 5.03 29.04 -21.51
N ARG A 584 5.91 28.07 -21.80
CA ARG A 584 7.37 28.23 -21.71
C ARG A 584 7.89 29.30 -22.68
N MET A 585 7.34 29.36 -23.90
CA MET A 585 7.70 30.36 -24.91
C MET A 585 7.27 31.78 -24.50
N ILE A 586 6.05 31.95 -23.96
CA ILE A 586 5.50 33.26 -23.54
C ILE A 586 6.20 33.78 -22.28
N HIS A 587 6.59 32.90 -21.35
CA HIS A 587 7.23 33.27 -20.08
C HIS A 587 8.66 32.68 -19.95
N PRO A 588 9.64 33.14 -20.74
CA PRO A 588 11.01 32.62 -20.72
C PRO A 588 11.76 32.92 -19.41
N SER A 589 11.25 33.83 -18.57
CA SER A 589 11.75 34.10 -17.22
C SER A 589 11.66 32.91 -16.26
N SER A 590 10.95 31.84 -16.64
CA SER A 590 10.69 30.67 -15.81
C SER A 590 11.86 29.68 -15.70
N LEU A 591 12.98 29.85 -16.43
CA LEU A 591 14.25 29.15 -16.18
C LEU A 591 15.47 29.93 -16.72
N SER A 592 16.63 29.75 -16.08
CA SER A 592 17.81 30.59 -16.27
C SER A 592 18.78 30.13 -17.38
N ALA A 593 19.34 31.13 -18.09
CA ALA A 593 20.65 31.16 -18.77
C ALA A 593 20.85 30.43 -20.12
N ALA A 594 20.84 31.23 -21.20
CA ALA A 594 21.66 31.04 -22.41
C ALA A 594 22.04 32.43 -22.98
N PRO A 595 23.18 32.59 -23.70
CA PRO A 595 23.79 33.90 -23.93
C PRO A 595 23.25 34.67 -25.16
N ASN A 596 23.28 36.01 -25.05
CA ASN A 596 22.90 36.96 -26.10
C ASN A 596 23.69 36.79 -27.41
N SER A 597 22.99 36.73 -28.55
CA SER A 597 23.57 37.18 -29.83
C SER A 597 22.53 37.69 -30.85
N ALA A 598 22.87 38.82 -31.49
CA ALA A 598 22.42 39.31 -32.79
C ALA A 598 20.94 39.71 -33.07
N GLY A 599 20.77 41.02 -33.20
CA GLY A 599 20.12 41.61 -34.38
C GLY A 599 18.64 41.98 -34.25
N ARG A 600 18.36 43.29 -34.14
CA ARG A 600 17.02 43.87 -34.36
C ARG A 600 16.80 44.15 -35.85
N SER A 601 16.12 43.23 -36.54
CA SER A 601 15.24 43.48 -37.70
C SER A 601 14.49 42.18 -38.00
N SER A 602 13.21 42.24 -38.41
CA SER A 602 12.29 41.10 -38.57
C SER A 602 11.80 40.45 -37.25
N SER A 603 10.91 41.13 -36.52
CA SER A 603 10.30 40.61 -35.27
C SER A 603 9.12 39.66 -35.49
N SER A 604 8.21 39.95 -36.43
CA SER A 604 7.01 39.12 -36.67
C SER A 604 7.37 37.70 -37.13
N LEU A 605 8.24 37.59 -38.14
CA LEU A 605 8.72 36.30 -38.69
C LEU A 605 9.54 35.46 -37.68
N ARG A 606 10.16 36.06 -36.65
CA ARG A 606 10.84 35.30 -35.59
C ARG A 606 9.85 34.71 -34.58
N LEU A 607 8.78 35.43 -34.24
CA LEU A 607 7.78 34.95 -33.28
C LEU A 607 6.95 33.79 -33.84
N SER A 608 6.60 33.85 -35.13
CA SER A 608 5.82 32.78 -35.78
C SER A 608 6.60 31.47 -35.92
N LEU A 609 7.90 31.52 -36.22
CA LEU A 609 8.77 30.34 -36.23
C LEU A 609 8.86 29.70 -34.84
N GLN A 610 9.07 30.51 -33.78
CA GLN A 610 9.13 30.02 -32.40
C GLN A 610 7.81 29.41 -31.90
N PHE A 611 6.66 29.91 -32.37
CA PHE A 611 5.37 29.29 -32.03
C PHE A 611 5.23 27.91 -32.68
N MET A 612 5.71 27.71 -33.90
CA MET A 612 5.65 26.40 -34.56
C MET A 612 6.57 25.35 -33.91
N ASP A 613 7.72 25.76 -33.36
CA ASP A 613 8.58 24.85 -32.59
C ASP A 613 7.84 24.21 -31.40
N THR A 614 6.84 24.88 -30.83
CA THR A 614 6.02 24.33 -29.71
C THR A 614 5.18 23.10 -30.11
N LEU A 615 4.87 22.92 -31.39
CA LEU A 615 4.19 21.71 -31.91
C LEU A 615 5.14 20.51 -31.97
N VAL A 616 6.44 20.73 -32.19
CA VAL A 616 7.46 19.67 -32.17
C VAL A 616 7.68 19.19 -30.74
N ASP A 617 7.71 20.11 -29.77
CA ASP A 617 7.75 19.77 -28.34
C ASP A 617 6.50 18.95 -27.92
N ALA A 618 5.31 19.33 -28.38
CA ALA A 618 4.06 18.60 -28.12
C ALA A 618 4.07 17.18 -28.73
N LEU A 619 4.56 17.06 -29.97
CA LEU A 619 4.72 15.78 -30.66
C LEU A 619 5.78 14.90 -29.98
N GLY A 620 6.89 15.50 -29.51
CA GLY A 620 7.93 14.83 -28.74
C GLY A 620 7.40 14.27 -27.43
N ALA A 621 6.58 15.02 -26.70
CA ALA A 621 5.88 14.53 -25.51
C ALA A 621 4.93 13.37 -25.86
N LEU A 622 4.10 13.52 -26.89
CA LEU A 622 3.16 12.47 -27.33
C LEU A 622 3.88 11.15 -27.69
N ALA A 623 5.03 11.23 -28.35
CA ALA A 623 5.85 10.07 -28.74
C ALA A 623 6.40 9.25 -27.56
N HIS A 624 6.43 9.78 -26.34
CA HIS A 624 6.76 9.00 -25.14
C HIS A 624 5.59 8.12 -24.66
N HIS A 625 4.36 8.46 -25.04
CA HIS A 625 3.13 7.80 -24.57
C HIS A 625 2.51 6.86 -25.59
N THR A 626 2.95 6.88 -26.85
CA THR A 626 2.53 5.92 -27.88
C THR A 626 3.71 5.48 -28.76
N PRO A 627 3.85 4.17 -29.06
CA PRO A 627 4.90 3.70 -29.95
C PRO A 627 4.63 4.01 -31.44
N ALA A 628 3.41 4.45 -31.79
CA ALA A 628 2.98 4.60 -33.17
C ALA A 628 3.83 5.64 -33.95
N GLN A 629 4.27 5.26 -35.15
CA GLN A 629 5.07 6.06 -36.05
C GLN A 629 4.33 6.31 -37.39
N PRO A 630 4.79 7.26 -38.23
CA PRO A 630 4.38 7.33 -39.62
C PRO A 630 4.64 6.00 -40.35
N GLY A 631 3.62 5.45 -40.99
CA GLY A 631 3.58 4.11 -41.55
C GLY A 631 2.65 3.15 -40.80
N ASP A 632 2.39 3.37 -39.50
CA ASP A 632 1.55 2.49 -38.67
C ASP A 632 0.04 2.68 -38.90
N ARG A 633 -0.36 3.59 -39.80
CA ARG A 633 -1.75 3.83 -40.24
C ARG A 633 -2.62 4.40 -39.12
N THR A 634 -2.08 5.41 -38.45
CA THR A 634 -2.71 6.11 -37.32
C THR A 634 -2.80 7.61 -37.58
N LEU A 635 -3.30 8.38 -36.61
CA LEU A 635 -3.25 9.84 -36.66
C LEU A 635 -1.82 10.40 -36.88
N MET A 636 -0.77 9.66 -36.51
CA MET A 636 0.62 10.06 -36.70
C MET A 636 1.02 10.27 -38.17
N ASP A 637 0.38 9.54 -39.10
CA ASP A 637 0.59 9.70 -40.54
C ASP A 637 0.17 11.09 -41.05
N ALA A 638 -0.69 11.81 -40.32
CA ALA A 638 -1.06 13.20 -40.58
C ALA A 638 -0.36 14.17 -39.62
N LEU A 639 -0.29 13.84 -38.32
CA LEU A 639 0.19 14.73 -37.27
C LEU A 639 1.71 14.96 -37.32
N VAL A 640 2.52 13.94 -37.61
CA VAL A 640 3.98 14.09 -37.70
C VAL A 640 4.39 14.96 -38.89
N PRO A 641 3.87 14.75 -40.13
CA PRO A 641 4.12 15.68 -41.24
C PRO A 641 3.65 17.12 -40.96
N LEU A 642 2.52 17.29 -40.27
CA LEU A 642 1.99 18.61 -39.92
C LEU A 642 2.95 19.40 -39.02
N CYS A 643 3.43 18.78 -37.92
CA CYS A 643 4.31 19.44 -36.95
C CYS A 643 5.74 19.65 -37.51
N THR A 644 6.21 18.78 -38.40
CA THR A 644 7.57 18.87 -38.97
C THR A 644 7.68 19.89 -40.10
N ILE A 645 6.67 20.02 -40.97
CA ILE A 645 6.65 21.04 -42.03
C ILE A 645 6.49 22.44 -41.44
N ALA A 646 5.73 22.57 -40.34
CA ALA A 646 5.53 23.82 -39.61
C ALA A 646 6.83 24.51 -39.16
N SER A 647 7.90 23.75 -38.91
CA SER A 647 9.13 24.22 -38.24
C SER A 647 10.27 24.61 -39.21
N GLY A 648 9.97 24.87 -40.48
CA GLY A 648 10.86 25.54 -41.44
C GLY A 648 12.21 24.88 -41.75
N SER A 649 12.44 23.62 -41.34
CA SER A 649 13.75 22.95 -41.42
C SER A 649 14.05 22.36 -42.82
N GLY A 650 14.20 23.26 -43.80
CA GLY A 650 14.63 22.95 -45.17
C GLY A 650 16.12 23.18 -45.43
N GLY A 651 16.98 22.24 -44.99
CA GLY A 651 18.28 21.94 -45.62
C GLY A 651 19.50 22.87 -45.37
N ASN A 652 20.54 22.32 -44.74
CA ASN A 652 21.96 22.29 -45.20
C ASN A 652 22.90 21.91 -44.03
N GLY A 653 23.78 20.91 -44.12
CA GLY A 653 23.93 19.88 -45.15
C GLY A 653 25.15 18.98 -44.91
N SER A 654 25.08 17.72 -45.35
CA SER A 654 26.25 16.88 -45.63
C SER A 654 25.92 15.93 -46.78
N SER A 655 26.71 15.98 -47.84
CA SER A 655 26.48 15.30 -49.11
C SER A 655 26.74 13.79 -49.07
N SER A 656 25.79 12.97 -49.55
CA SER A 656 25.94 12.12 -50.75
C SER A 656 24.74 11.19 -50.98
N SER A 657 24.21 11.20 -52.22
CA SER A 657 23.46 10.11 -52.88
C SER A 657 22.38 9.34 -52.09
N VAL A 658 21.10 9.71 -52.25
CA VAL A 658 20.00 8.85 -52.77
C VAL A 658 18.88 9.76 -53.30
N ALA A 659 19.04 10.31 -54.51
CA ALA A 659 17.99 11.14 -55.13
C ALA A 659 18.08 11.14 -56.67
N GLU A 660 18.41 10.00 -57.30
CA GLU A 660 18.36 9.88 -58.77
C GLU A 660 18.38 8.42 -59.29
N GLU A 661 17.69 7.48 -58.63
CA GLU A 661 17.51 6.13 -59.20
C GLU A 661 16.25 5.41 -58.66
N ASP A 662 15.09 5.71 -59.24
CA ASP A 662 14.01 4.70 -59.44
C ASP A 662 12.98 5.12 -60.51
N ALA A 663 13.45 5.87 -61.52
CA ALA A 663 12.66 6.24 -62.69
C ALA A 663 13.03 5.36 -63.90
N ARG A 664 12.54 4.10 -63.92
CA ARG A 664 12.20 3.28 -65.12
C ARG A 664 11.95 1.81 -64.74
N ILE A 665 10.72 1.32 -64.96
CA ILE A 665 10.42 0.20 -65.88
C ILE A 665 8.91 0.16 -66.15
N ASP A 666 8.58 -0.41 -67.31
CA ASP A 666 7.35 -0.24 -68.10
C ASP A 666 6.08 -0.92 -67.52
N PRO A 667 4.86 -0.46 -67.88
CA PRO A 667 3.61 -1.13 -67.54
C PRO A 667 3.25 -2.25 -68.56
N THR A 668 2.14 -2.95 -68.31
CA THR A 668 1.44 -3.93 -69.18
C THR A 668 1.91 -5.39 -69.19
N SER A 669 1.34 -6.16 -68.25
CA SER A 669 0.52 -7.34 -68.59
C SER A 669 -0.70 -7.28 -67.66
N GLY A 670 -1.90 -6.90 -68.12
CA GLY A 670 -2.85 -7.76 -68.83
C GLY A 670 -3.86 -8.34 -67.82
N THR A 671 -5.19 -8.11 -67.88
CA THR A 671 -6.04 -7.59 -68.96
C THR A 671 -7.42 -7.10 -68.46
N LYS A 672 -7.92 -5.99 -69.06
CA LYS A 672 -9.33 -5.66 -69.48
C LYS A 672 -10.51 -5.87 -68.50
N ALA A 673 -11.46 -4.95 -68.32
CA ALA A 673 -12.28 -4.20 -69.32
C ALA A 673 -12.69 -2.81 -68.76
N GLU A 674 -12.61 -1.68 -69.50
CA GLU A 674 -13.62 -1.12 -70.45
C GLU A 674 -14.97 -0.77 -69.76
N THR A 675 -15.58 0.43 -69.88
CA THR A 675 -15.34 1.63 -70.73
C THR A 675 -16.07 2.89 -70.17
N GLU A 676 -15.61 4.11 -70.54
CA GLU A 676 -16.35 5.39 -70.79
C GLU A 676 -17.38 5.95 -69.73
N THR A 677 -17.48 7.26 -69.43
CA THR A 677 -17.48 8.46 -70.31
C THR A 677 -17.09 9.77 -69.57
N ASN A 678 -16.86 10.84 -70.33
CA ASN A 678 -16.48 12.21 -69.90
C ASN A 678 -17.53 12.98 -69.06
N ILE A 679 -17.05 13.95 -68.27
CA ILE A 679 -17.31 15.41 -68.45
C ILE A 679 -16.12 16.19 -67.86
N ALA A 680 -15.79 17.34 -68.43
CA ALA A 680 -14.59 18.15 -68.13
C ALA A 680 -14.93 19.59 -67.72
N LYS A 681 -13.91 20.31 -67.21
CA LYS A 681 -13.89 21.74 -66.81
C LYS A 681 -14.62 22.02 -65.47
N GLU A 682 -14.19 22.97 -64.64
CA GLU A 682 -13.37 24.17 -64.89
C GLU A 682 -12.10 24.28 -64.04
N ASP A 683 -11.18 25.12 -64.55
CA ASP A 683 -9.90 25.51 -63.95
C ASP A 683 -9.97 26.99 -63.56
N ARG A 684 -9.64 27.32 -62.30
CA ARG A 684 -9.26 28.67 -61.84
C ARG A 684 -8.27 28.53 -60.69
N GLY A 685 -7.00 28.83 -60.98
CA GLY A 685 -5.91 28.65 -60.03
C GLY A 685 -5.86 29.65 -58.87
N VAL A 686 -5.11 29.27 -57.84
CA VAL A 686 -4.59 30.12 -56.75
C VAL A 686 -3.11 29.79 -56.60
N GLY A 687 -2.29 30.79 -56.28
CA GLY A 687 -0.82 30.73 -56.43
C GLY A 687 -0.07 29.97 -55.34
N GLU A 688 1.20 29.68 -55.63
CA GLU A 688 2.15 29.04 -54.70
C GLU A 688 2.52 29.98 -53.53
N ASN A 689 1.72 29.98 -52.45
CA ASN A 689 2.13 30.23 -51.05
C ASN A 689 0.94 30.19 -50.05
N ASP A 690 -0.05 29.31 -50.24
CA ASP A 690 -1.18 29.19 -49.33
C ASP A 690 -1.04 28.05 -48.30
N THR A 691 -1.22 28.40 -47.03
CA THR A 691 -1.23 27.44 -45.89
C THR A 691 -2.31 26.36 -46.06
N ASP A 692 -3.41 26.71 -46.73
CA ASP A 692 -4.50 25.79 -47.09
C ASP A 692 -4.02 24.61 -47.94
N HIS A 693 -3.00 24.79 -48.78
CA HIS A 693 -2.43 23.72 -49.59
C HIS A 693 -1.68 22.67 -48.74
N ILE A 694 -1.15 23.06 -47.57
CA ILE A 694 -0.46 22.14 -46.65
C ILE A 694 -1.49 21.29 -45.91
N PHE A 695 -2.56 21.91 -45.39
CA PHE A 695 -3.68 21.18 -44.78
C PHE A 695 -4.35 20.25 -45.80
N ALA A 696 -4.62 20.73 -47.02
CA ALA A 696 -5.14 19.91 -48.11
C ALA A 696 -4.23 18.71 -48.46
N LEU A 697 -2.90 18.86 -48.40
CA LEU A 697 -1.94 17.77 -48.63
C LEU A 697 -1.95 16.74 -47.49
N ALA A 698 -2.09 17.17 -46.24
CA ALA A 698 -2.24 16.28 -45.09
C ALA A 698 -3.56 15.49 -45.15
N CYS A 699 -4.69 16.18 -45.41
CA CYS A 699 -5.99 15.54 -45.65
C CYS A 699 -5.95 14.57 -46.84
N LYS A 700 -5.25 14.92 -47.92
CA LYS A 700 -5.03 14.05 -49.08
C LYS A 700 -4.24 12.78 -48.71
N ARG A 701 -3.17 12.88 -47.90
CA ARG A 701 -2.42 11.70 -47.42
C ARG A 701 -3.23 10.82 -46.48
N ALA A 702 -4.01 11.40 -45.57
CA ALA A 702 -4.94 10.65 -44.73
C ALA A 702 -5.97 9.89 -45.59
N LYS A 703 -6.55 10.55 -46.59
CA LYS A 703 -7.46 9.97 -47.58
C LYS A 703 -6.81 8.86 -48.41
N GLU A 704 -5.56 9.03 -48.84
CA GLU A 704 -4.79 7.99 -49.55
C GLU A 704 -4.50 6.77 -48.66
N GLY A 705 -4.14 6.98 -47.38
CA GLY A 705 -3.95 5.91 -46.39
C GLY A 705 -5.24 5.12 -46.10
N ALA A 706 -6.37 5.81 -46.05
CA ALA A 706 -7.71 5.24 -45.90
C ALA A 706 -8.16 4.47 -47.17
N TRP A 707 -7.90 5.02 -48.36
CA TRP A 707 -8.21 4.37 -49.64
C TRP A 707 -7.40 3.08 -49.87
N ARG A 708 -6.15 3.01 -49.42
CA ARG A 708 -5.32 1.78 -49.46
C ARG A 708 -5.90 0.62 -48.63
N THR A 709 -6.86 0.87 -47.74
CA THR A 709 -7.59 -0.18 -46.98
C THR A 709 -8.72 -0.84 -47.79
N LYS A 710 -9.18 -0.19 -48.87
CA LYS A 710 -10.40 -0.55 -49.59
C LYS A 710 -10.18 -1.78 -50.48
N GLY A 711 -10.16 -2.96 -49.86
CA GLY A 711 -9.94 -4.25 -50.52
C GLY A 711 -9.27 -5.33 -49.66
N MET A 712 -8.82 -5.02 -48.44
CA MET A 712 -8.26 -6.05 -47.55
C MET A 712 -9.35 -7.01 -47.06
N LYS A 713 -9.31 -8.27 -47.50
CA LYS A 713 -10.10 -9.34 -46.86
C LYS A 713 -9.59 -9.56 -45.42
N PRO A 714 -10.46 -9.58 -44.40
CA PRO A 714 -10.03 -9.77 -43.03
C PRO A 714 -9.48 -11.18 -42.83
N ARG A 715 -8.17 -11.30 -42.55
CA ARG A 715 -7.57 -12.53 -42.02
C ARG A 715 -7.84 -12.62 -40.51
N LEU A 716 -9.05 -13.07 -40.17
CA LEU A 716 -9.36 -13.47 -38.80
C LEU A 716 -8.49 -14.67 -38.37
N GLY A 717 -7.81 -14.51 -37.23
CA GLY A 717 -7.35 -15.62 -36.40
C GLY A 717 -5.96 -16.20 -36.65
N ARG A 718 -4.93 -15.65 -35.98
CA ARG A 718 -3.91 -16.35 -35.14
C ARG A 718 -2.65 -15.50 -34.93
N ALA A 719 -2.39 -15.08 -33.69
CA ALA A 719 -1.02 -14.96 -33.14
C ALA A 719 -0.96 -14.73 -31.60
N VAL A 720 -1.75 -15.47 -30.80
CA VAL A 720 -1.48 -15.60 -29.35
C VAL A 720 -1.24 -17.07 -29.01
N LYS A 721 0.02 -17.52 -29.17
CA LYS A 721 0.77 -18.52 -28.36
C LYS A 721 1.87 -19.22 -29.16
N SER A 722 2.97 -19.49 -28.43
CA SER A 722 4.06 -20.44 -28.75
C SER A 722 4.98 -20.05 -29.93
N SER A 723 6.29 -20.34 -29.92
CA SER A 723 7.10 -21.05 -28.90
C SER A 723 8.58 -20.70 -28.99
N SER A 724 9.28 -21.01 -27.89
CA SER A 724 10.75 -20.97 -27.74
C SER A 724 11.56 -21.78 -28.76
N ARG A 725 12.84 -21.37 -28.93
CA ARG A 725 14.00 -22.08 -29.52
C ARG A 725 14.14 -22.04 -31.05
N HIS A 726 15.04 -21.18 -31.56
CA HIS A 726 16.41 -21.55 -31.97
C HIS A 726 17.12 -20.36 -32.63
N TYR A 727 18.25 -19.93 -32.07
CA TYR A 727 19.39 -19.49 -32.89
C TYR A 727 20.68 -19.85 -32.15
N LYS A 728 21.60 -20.50 -32.86
CA LYS A 728 22.90 -20.97 -32.37
C LYS A 728 23.92 -20.62 -33.45
N SER A 729 25.11 -20.13 -33.05
CA SER A 729 26.24 -19.78 -33.94
C SER A 729 25.98 -18.55 -34.86
N ASN A 730 26.95 -17.73 -35.30
CA ASN A 730 28.41 -17.64 -35.09
C ASN A 730 28.88 -16.23 -35.59
N THR A 731 30.02 -15.60 -35.22
CA THR A 731 31.09 -15.83 -34.22
C THR A 731 31.92 -14.54 -34.05
N LYS A 732 32.52 -14.29 -32.86
CA LYS A 732 33.63 -13.32 -32.58
C LYS A 732 33.23 -11.83 -32.70
N GLN A 733 33.65 -10.92 -31.81
CA GLN A 733 35.04 -10.71 -31.38
C GLN A 733 35.12 -9.84 -30.10
N PHE A 734 36.15 -10.12 -29.28
CA PHE A 734 36.77 -9.35 -28.17
C PHE A 734 36.71 -9.96 -26.76
N GLU A 735 37.85 -10.55 -26.40
CA GLU A 735 38.28 -10.79 -25.03
C GLU A 735 38.94 -9.52 -24.47
N ALA A 736 38.81 -9.25 -23.17
CA ALA A 736 39.93 -9.12 -22.23
C ALA A 736 39.52 -8.51 -20.88
N HIS A 737 40.16 -9.00 -19.81
CA HIS A 737 40.22 -8.44 -18.45
C HIS A 737 38.90 -8.41 -17.62
N GLN A 738 38.92 -8.69 -16.32
CA GLN A 738 39.95 -9.28 -15.47
C GLN A 738 39.27 -10.00 -14.29
N SER A 739 39.79 -11.15 -13.89
CA SER A 739 39.46 -11.78 -12.61
C SER A 739 40.27 -11.13 -11.49
N HIS A 740 39.76 -11.12 -10.26
CA HIS A 740 40.56 -11.37 -9.04
C HIS A 740 39.66 -11.71 -7.83
N SER A 741 40.11 -12.66 -7.02
CA SER A 741 39.45 -13.10 -5.78
C SER A 741 40.37 -12.89 -4.58
N THR A 742 39.80 -12.61 -3.41
CA THR A 742 40.41 -12.89 -2.09
C THR A 742 39.28 -13.14 -1.09
N HIS A 743 39.10 -14.35 -0.56
CA HIS A 743 39.82 -14.99 0.56
C HIS A 743 39.52 -14.41 1.96
N TYR A 744 38.56 -15.06 2.63
CA TYR A 744 38.33 -14.99 4.08
C TYR A 744 39.45 -15.73 4.83
N LYS A 745 39.99 -15.16 5.91
CA LYS A 745 40.87 -15.88 6.86
C LYS A 745 40.27 -15.87 8.27
N SER A 746 40.32 -17.03 8.92
CA SER A 746 39.91 -17.23 10.30
C SER A 746 40.97 -16.74 11.29
N ASN A 747 40.57 -16.46 12.53
CA ASN A 747 41.48 -16.65 13.66
C ASN A 747 40.74 -17.02 14.97
N LYS A 748 41.39 -17.80 15.83
CA LYS A 748 40.86 -18.29 17.13
C LYS A 748 41.74 -17.78 18.29
N ASN A 749 41.13 -17.33 19.39
CA ASN A 749 41.57 -17.51 20.79
C ASN A 749 40.52 -16.85 21.73
N LYS A 750 39.92 -17.53 22.71
CA LYS A 750 40.42 -18.09 24.01
C LYS A 750 40.54 -17.09 25.19
N GLY A 751 39.43 -16.91 25.92
CA GLY A 751 39.35 -17.25 27.36
C GLY A 751 39.53 -16.16 28.44
N LYS A 752 38.77 -16.34 29.55
CA LYS A 752 38.69 -15.55 30.83
C LYS A 752 37.91 -14.22 30.72
N GLY A 753 37.06 -13.80 31.67
CA GLY A 753 36.47 -14.49 32.85
C GLY A 753 35.98 -13.51 33.94
N THR A 754 34.68 -13.53 34.30
CA THR A 754 33.99 -12.69 35.32
C THR A 754 33.92 -11.18 35.00
N LYS A 755 32.95 -10.36 35.44
CA LYS A 755 31.91 -10.46 36.51
C LYS A 755 30.61 -9.71 36.08
N LEU A 756 29.52 -9.88 36.84
CA LEU A 756 28.14 -9.47 36.49
C LEU A 756 27.74 -8.06 36.99
N THR A 757 27.25 -7.15 36.12
CA THR A 757 26.34 -6.03 36.48
C THR A 757 25.54 -5.46 35.28
N SER A 758 24.20 -5.39 35.45
CA SER A 758 23.20 -4.47 34.83
C SER A 758 23.25 -4.04 33.34
N LYS A 759 22.29 -4.58 32.56
CA LYS A 759 21.51 -3.99 31.45
C LYS A 759 22.20 -2.99 30.50
N THR A 760 22.48 -3.43 29.27
CA THR A 760 22.84 -2.57 28.12
C THR A 760 21.70 -2.50 27.10
N SER A 761 21.50 -1.34 26.47
CA SER A 761 20.63 -1.15 25.31
C SER A 761 21.13 -1.93 24.07
N LEU A 762 20.22 -2.61 23.38
CA LEU A 762 20.52 -3.35 22.14
C LEU A 762 20.43 -2.44 20.90
N PHE A 763 21.48 -1.67 20.64
CA PHE A 763 21.79 -1.15 19.30
C PHE A 763 23.32 -1.18 19.07
N PRO A 764 23.81 -1.71 17.93
CA PRO A 764 25.23 -1.73 17.63
C PRO A 764 25.72 -0.32 17.25
N LYS A 765 26.82 0.14 17.85
CA LYS A 765 27.49 1.37 17.42
C LYS A 765 28.23 1.17 16.10
N GLY A 766 27.53 1.40 14.99
CA GLY A 766 28.13 1.77 13.70
C GLY A 766 28.64 3.22 13.71
N PRO A 767 29.14 3.74 12.56
CA PRO A 767 29.61 5.12 12.47
C PRO A 767 28.49 6.11 12.84
N ASN A 768 28.84 7.22 13.50
CA ASN A 768 27.87 8.22 13.98
C ASN A 768 26.93 8.67 12.86
N MET A 769 25.68 8.23 12.94
CA MET A 769 24.57 8.76 12.15
C MET A 769 23.82 9.74 13.04
N THR A 770 23.87 11.03 12.69
CA THR A 770 23.41 12.13 13.54
C THR A 770 22.74 13.18 12.68
N ILE A 771 21.49 13.50 13.03
CA ILE A 771 20.76 14.62 12.40
C ILE A 771 21.36 15.92 12.93
N THR A 772 21.72 16.85 12.04
CA THR A 772 22.14 18.20 12.42
C THR A 772 20.93 19.13 12.31
N LEU A 773 20.48 19.70 13.43
CA LEU A 773 19.42 20.70 13.49
C LEU A 773 20.01 22.11 13.56
N TYR A 774 19.62 22.98 12.65
CA TYR A 774 19.96 24.40 12.70
C TYR A 774 18.87 25.19 13.46
N ASP A 775 19.26 25.91 14.52
CA ASP A 775 18.36 26.66 15.42
C ASP A 775 18.90 28.07 15.73
N PHE A 776 18.08 28.91 16.37
CA PHE A 776 18.42 30.27 16.80
C PHE A 776 19.04 30.29 18.21
N PRO A 777 20.13 31.02 18.45
CA PRO A 777 20.59 31.29 19.81
C PRO A 777 19.59 32.22 20.55
N GLY A 778 19.58 32.14 21.88
CA GLY A 778 18.92 33.10 22.76
C GLY A 778 19.90 33.94 23.58
N LYS A 779 19.41 35.04 24.20
CA LYS A 779 20.18 35.85 25.17
C LYS A 779 20.67 35.04 26.38
N ARG A 780 20.12 33.85 26.63
CA ARG A 780 20.54 32.93 27.71
C ARG A 780 20.55 31.48 27.22
N PRO A 781 21.57 30.65 27.56
CA PRO A 781 21.67 29.27 27.09
C PRO A 781 20.48 28.38 27.48
N GLU A 782 19.86 28.61 28.64
CA GLU A 782 18.64 27.93 29.09
C GLU A 782 17.40 28.24 28.22
N HIS A 783 17.52 29.17 27.28
CA HIS A 783 16.48 29.61 26.34
C HIS A 783 16.87 29.41 24.86
N ASP A 784 17.94 28.68 24.54
CA ASP A 784 18.37 28.36 23.16
C ASP A 784 17.37 27.49 22.35
N ALA A 785 16.21 27.16 22.92
CA ALA A 785 15.09 26.48 22.26
C ALA A 785 13.81 27.32 22.42
N TRP A 786 13.85 28.57 21.95
CA TRP A 786 12.74 29.53 22.05
C TRP A 786 11.87 29.61 20.80
N ASN A 787 12.42 29.36 19.61
CA ASN A 787 11.70 29.61 18.36
C ASN A 787 10.62 28.55 18.12
N PRO A 788 9.36 28.92 17.83
CA PRO A 788 8.24 27.99 17.76
C PRO A 788 8.29 27.07 16.55
N ASN A 789 8.84 27.51 15.41
CA ASN A 789 8.99 26.63 14.26
C ASN A 789 10.09 25.59 14.49
N VAL A 790 11.18 25.95 15.17
CA VAL A 790 12.24 24.99 15.51
C VAL A 790 11.84 24.06 16.66
N LEU A 791 11.04 24.56 17.62
CA LEU A 791 10.45 23.75 18.67
C LEU A 791 9.55 22.63 18.10
N LYS A 792 8.79 22.87 17.02
CA LYS A 792 8.03 21.80 16.33
C LYS A 792 8.95 20.66 15.93
N THR A 793 10.09 20.98 15.30
CA THR A 793 11.11 19.99 14.91
C THR A 793 11.75 19.31 16.11
N ARG A 794 12.08 20.04 17.19
CA ARG A 794 12.64 19.46 18.42
C ARG A 794 11.66 18.48 19.09
N TYR A 795 10.37 18.82 19.17
CA TYR A 795 9.33 17.90 19.66
C TYR A 795 9.21 16.65 18.78
N SER A 796 9.18 16.81 17.44
CA SER A 796 9.15 15.69 16.50
C SER A 796 10.34 14.74 16.67
N LEU A 797 11.56 15.28 16.80
CA LEU A 797 12.78 14.49 17.03
C LEU A 797 12.78 13.81 18.41
N ALA A 798 12.36 14.52 19.47
CA ALA A 798 12.28 14.00 20.83
C ALA A 798 11.24 12.88 20.98
N TYR A 799 10.08 13.03 20.33
CA TYR A 799 9.01 12.05 20.26
C TYR A 799 9.43 10.79 19.49
N LYS A 800 10.09 10.97 18.33
CA LYS A 800 10.67 9.85 17.58
C LYS A 800 11.91 9.22 18.23
N ASN A 801 12.41 9.77 19.34
CA ASN A 801 13.62 9.30 20.02
C ASN A 801 14.86 9.30 19.08
N LEU A 802 14.94 10.28 18.17
CA LEU A 802 16.05 10.41 17.23
C LEU A 802 17.17 11.29 17.82
N PRO A 803 18.45 10.84 17.77
CA PRO A 803 19.58 11.66 18.21
C PRO A 803 19.89 12.76 17.20
N TYR A 804 20.11 13.98 17.70
CA TYR A 804 20.45 15.13 16.88
C TYR A 804 21.44 16.06 17.59
N GLU A 805 22.30 16.72 16.80
CA GLU A 805 23.16 17.82 17.25
C GLU A 805 22.51 19.17 16.89
N THR A 806 22.79 20.22 17.66
CA THR A 806 22.27 21.58 17.38
C THR A 806 23.40 22.50 16.91
N VAL A 807 23.19 23.17 15.79
CA VAL A 807 24.02 24.28 15.30
C VAL A 807 23.23 25.58 15.44
N LEU A 808 23.69 26.47 16.32
CA LEU A 808 23.07 27.79 16.53
C LEU A 808 23.55 28.78 15.46
N LEU A 809 22.61 29.48 14.82
CA LEU A 809 22.87 30.53 13.83
C LEU A 809 22.11 31.81 14.19
N GLU A 810 22.81 32.95 14.21
CA GLU A 810 22.17 34.26 14.31
C GLU A 810 21.48 34.64 13.00
N TYR A 811 20.42 35.45 13.09
CA TYR A 811 19.59 35.81 11.93
C TYR A 811 20.37 36.24 10.67
N PRO A 812 21.43 37.09 10.75
CA PRO A 812 22.18 37.51 9.56
C PRO A 812 22.96 36.40 8.85
N ASP A 813 23.27 35.28 9.53
CA ASP A 813 24.13 34.22 8.99
C ASP A 813 23.35 33.09 8.32
N ILE A 814 22.01 33.08 8.47
CA ILE A 814 21.13 31.99 8.01
C ILE A 814 21.17 31.88 6.49
N GLU A 815 20.88 32.94 5.75
CA GLU A 815 20.77 32.89 4.28
C GLU A 815 22.06 32.42 3.61
N ALA A 816 23.21 32.98 4.01
CA ALA A 816 24.52 32.57 3.49
C ALA A 816 24.84 31.11 3.84
N THR A 817 24.45 30.64 5.02
CA THR A 817 24.69 29.25 5.45
C THR A 817 23.76 28.27 4.73
N MET A 818 22.47 28.60 4.59
CA MET A 818 21.50 27.75 3.89
C MET A 818 21.80 27.62 2.40
N LYS A 819 22.20 28.71 1.73
CA LYS A 819 22.68 28.66 0.33
C LYS A 819 23.93 27.82 0.18
N ARG A 820 24.90 27.90 1.11
CA ARG A 820 26.11 27.07 1.12
C ARG A 820 25.81 25.58 1.35
N LEU A 821 24.78 25.26 2.12
CA LEU A 821 24.31 23.89 2.35
C LEU A 821 23.46 23.35 1.18
N GLY A 822 22.93 24.21 0.31
CA GLY A 822 21.99 23.80 -0.73
C GLY A 822 20.56 23.55 -0.21
N ALA A 823 20.21 24.13 0.94
CA ALA A 823 18.84 24.05 1.47
C ALA A 823 17.87 24.88 0.61
N ALA A 824 16.63 24.41 0.45
CA ALA A 824 15.58 25.16 -0.21
C ALA A 824 15.16 26.40 0.60
N PRO A 825 14.72 27.50 -0.03
CA PRO A 825 14.13 28.63 0.68
C PRO A 825 12.85 28.19 1.41
N THR A 826 12.57 28.81 2.56
CA THR A 826 11.43 28.44 3.41
C THR A 826 10.12 29.09 2.93
N CYS A 827 10.21 30.26 2.31
CA CYS A 827 9.09 30.99 1.70
C CYS A 827 9.61 32.06 0.73
N THR A 828 8.73 32.80 0.05
CA THR A 828 9.05 33.99 -0.76
C THR A 828 8.51 35.27 -0.12
N LYS A 829 9.10 36.43 -0.43
CA LYS A 829 8.55 37.72 0.00
C LYS A 829 7.31 38.08 -0.81
N LEU A 830 6.25 38.51 -0.11
CA LEU A 830 5.00 38.98 -0.73
C LEU A 830 5.15 40.24 -1.60
N SER A 831 6.30 40.94 -1.54
CA SER A 831 6.56 42.18 -2.26
C SER A 831 7.21 42.02 -3.63
N ASP A 832 8.05 40.99 -3.80
CA ASP A 832 8.94 40.84 -4.95
C ASP A 832 9.28 39.36 -5.30
N ASP A 833 8.58 38.40 -4.68
CA ASP A 833 8.82 36.96 -4.75
C ASP A 833 10.27 36.48 -4.47
N SER A 834 11.11 37.34 -3.87
CA SER A 834 12.48 36.97 -3.54
C SER A 834 12.54 35.88 -2.46
N PRO A 835 13.49 34.92 -2.55
CA PRO A 835 13.55 33.77 -1.66
C PRO A 835 13.97 34.16 -0.24
N ILE A 836 13.22 33.69 0.76
CA ILE A 836 13.49 33.87 2.19
C ILE A 836 14.05 32.56 2.76
N TYR A 837 15.13 32.67 3.54
CA TYR A 837 15.73 31.56 4.24
C TYR A 837 15.58 31.76 5.75
N THR A 838 14.89 30.84 6.42
CA THR A 838 14.76 30.80 7.88
C THR A 838 14.89 29.36 8.40
N LEU A 839 15.01 29.23 9.72
CA LEU A 839 15.06 27.96 10.44
C LEU A 839 13.63 27.53 10.88
N PRO A 840 13.37 26.24 11.10
CA PRO A 840 14.32 25.12 11.13
C PRO A 840 14.80 24.65 9.76
N VAL A 841 16.03 24.13 9.76
CA VAL A 841 16.57 23.28 8.70
C VAL A 841 17.24 22.08 9.38
N ILE A 842 17.11 20.88 8.81
CA ILE A 842 17.91 19.72 9.19
C ILE A 842 18.83 19.26 8.06
N HIS A 843 19.97 18.69 8.42
CA HIS A 843 20.78 17.84 7.54
C HIS A 843 20.86 16.45 8.19
N ASP A 844 20.35 15.44 7.50
CA ASP A 844 20.40 14.05 7.96
C ASP A 844 21.60 13.33 7.31
N SER A 845 22.59 12.97 8.12
CA SER A 845 23.80 12.30 7.63
C SER A 845 23.55 10.87 7.09
N ALA A 846 22.41 10.25 7.43
CA ALA A 846 22.08 8.89 7.00
C ALA A 846 21.59 8.83 5.55
N THR A 847 20.89 9.87 5.11
CA THR A 847 20.29 9.99 3.76
C THR A 847 20.97 11.07 2.91
N ASN A 848 21.80 11.91 3.54
CA ASN A 848 22.32 13.17 3.02
C ASN A 848 21.21 14.18 2.63
N ALA A 849 19.99 14.03 3.16
CA ALA A 849 18.88 14.94 2.89
C ALA A 849 19.03 16.26 3.68
N ILE A 850 18.72 17.38 3.03
CA ILE A 850 18.71 18.72 3.63
C ILE A 850 17.32 19.29 3.44
N ILE A 851 16.57 19.41 4.54
CA ILE A 851 15.14 19.76 4.52
C ILE A 851 14.93 21.03 5.34
N SER A 852 14.30 22.03 4.73
CA SER A 852 13.84 23.27 5.36
C SER A 852 12.31 23.26 5.55
N ASP A 853 11.83 24.13 6.44
CA ASP A 853 10.45 24.17 6.97
C ASP A 853 10.08 23.04 7.95
N SER A 854 9.41 23.43 9.04
CA SER A 854 9.00 22.54 10.14
C SER A 854 7.99 21.46 9.76
N PHE A 855 7.11 21.72 8.78
CA PHE A 855 6.10 20.77 8.30
C PHE A 855 6.72 19.78 7.31
N ALA A 856 7.50 20.28 6.35
CA ALA A 856 8.28 19.43 5.44
C ALA A 856 9.30 18.54 6.18
N ILE A 857 9.95 19.05 7.23
CA ILE A 857 10.81 18.26 8.12
C ILE A 857 10.00 17.16 8.82
N ALA A 858 8.79 17.45 9.33
CA ALA A 858 7.96 16.43 9.96
C ALA A 858 7.55 15.32 8.96
N HIS A 859 7.22 15.67 7.71
CA HIS A 859 6.94 14.68 6.66
C HIS A 859 8.15 13.80 6.38
N TYR A 860 9.32 14.40 6.17
CA TYR A 860 10.58 13.67 5.95
C TYR A 860 10.87 12.70 7.10
N LEU A 861 10.68 13.16 8.35
CA LEU A 861 10.89 12.31 9.53
C LEU A 861 9.87 11.17 9.62
N ASP A 862 8.61 11.36 9.22
CA ASP A 862 7.62 10.27 9.18
C ASP A 862 7.89 9.27 8.04
N GLU A 863 8.36 9.75 6.88
CA GLU A 863 8.70 8.88 5.74
C GLU A 863 9.94 8.02 6.03
N LYS A 864 11.00 8.61 6.62
CA LYS A 864 12.27 7.90 6.87
C LYS A 864 12.34 7.20 8.22
N TYR A 865 11.60 7.66 9.21
CA TYR A 865 11.59 7.11 10.56
C TYR A 865 10.13 6.86 11.03
N PRO A 866 9.40 5.90 10.43
CA PRO A 866 7.94 5.81 10.51
C PRO A 866 7.34 5.46 11.88
N TYR A 867 8.16 5.24 12.92
CA TYR A 867 7.67 4.89 14.26
C TYR A 867 8.39 5.67 15.36
N PRO A 868 7.66 6.24 16.35
CA PRO A 868 6.22 6.50 16.34
C PRO A 868 5.79 7.53 15.26
N PRO A 869 4.56 7.45 14.72
CA PRO A 869 4.07 8.34 13.66
C PRO A 869 3.76 9.76 14.17
N LEU A 870 4.14 10.78 13.42
CA LEU A 870 3.80 12.20 13.66
C LEU A 870 2.42 12.55 13.10
N PHE A 871 2.06 11.94 11.98
CA PHE A 871 0.76 12.05 11.32
C PHE A 871 0.05 10.70 11.44
N PRO A 872 -1.01 10.57 12.27
CA PRO A 872 -1.86 9.39 12.27
C PRO A 872 -2.41 9.10 10.86
N ASN A 873 -2.58 7.82 10.52
CA ASN A 873 -2.97 7.41 9.17
C ASN A 873 -4.20 8.18 8.65
N GLY A 874 -4.11 8.73 7.43
CA GLY A 874 -5.19 9.49 6.80
C GLY A 874 -5.36 10.95 7.25
N THR A 875 -4.64 11.41 8.28
CA THR A 875 -4.84 12.78 8.86
C THR A 875 -3.97 13.87 8.25
N HIS A 876 -3.14 13.55 7.25
CA HIS A 876 -2.13 14.45 6.68
C HIS A 876 -2.69 15.81 6.21
N ALA A 877 -3.84 15.80 5.54
CA ALA A 877 -4.55 17.02 5.12
C ALA A 877 -5.12 17.82 6.31
N PHE A 878 -5.58 17.14 7.36
CA PHE A 878 -6.00 17.80 8.60
C PHE A 878 -4.83 18.55 9.25
N HIS A 879 -3.64 17.96 9.33
CA HIS A 879 -2.48 18.64 9.91
C HIS A 879 -2.04 19.88 9.12
N ALA A 880 -2.12 19.84 7.78
CA ALA A 880 -1.88 21.01 6.93
C ALA A 880 -2.92 22.12 7.19
N ALA A 881 -4.21 21.76 7.20
CA ALA A 881 -5.31 22.70 7.48
C ALA A 881 -5.23 23.28 8.89
N PHE A 882 -4.91 22.46 9.89
CA PHE A 882 -4.75 22.85 11.29
C PHE A 882 -3.57 23.81 11.47
N ASN A 883 -2.44 23.58 10.81
CA ASN A 883 -1.32 24.53 10.82
C ASN A 883 -1.75 25.90 10.26
N ASN A 884 -2.47 25.92 9.13
CA ASN A 884 -2.97 27.17 8.53
C ASN A 884 -4.02 27.87 9.42
N LEU A 885 -4.91 27.12 10.08
CA LEU A 885 -5.87 27.65 11.04
C LEU A 885 -5.17 28.27 12.26
N PHE A 886 -4.23 27.52 12.86
CA PHE A 886 -3.49 27.99 14.03
C PHE A 886 -2.71 29.27 13.71
N MET A 887 -2.08 29.32 12.54
CA MET A 887 -1.32 30.49 12.07
C MET A 887 -2.19 31.70 11.72
N SER A 888 -3.48 31.52 11.40
CA SER A 888 -4.39 32.62 11.07
C SER A 888 -5.18 33.13 12.28
N GLN A 889 -5.73 32.23 13.10
CA GLN A 889 -6.55 32.58 14.26
C GLN A 889 -5.70 32.85 15.51
N VAL A 890 -5.03 31.81 16.03
CA VAL A 890 -4.32 31.88 17.31
C VAL A 890 -3.10 32.79 17.21
N MET A 891 -2.31 32.67 16.14
CA MET A 891 -1.13 33.52 15.97
C MET A 891 -1.47 34.98 15.66
N GLY A 892 -2.55 35.25 14.94
CA GLY A 892 -3.05 36.61 14.75
C GLY A 892 -3.37 37.29 16.08
N ALA A 893 -4.05 36.59 16.99
CA ALA A 893 -4.39 37.10 18.32
C ALA A 893 -3.18 37.18 19.28
N MET A 894 -2.22 36.25 19.16
CA MET A 894 -1.02 36.19 20.01
C MET A 894 0.06 37.23 19.63
N ALA A 895 0.13 37.60 18.34
CA ALA A 895 1.22 38.41 17.78
C ALA A 895 1.50 39.74 18.51
N PRO A 896 0.52 40.55 18.94
CA PRO A 896 0.79 41.83 19.60
C PRO A 896 1.53 41.69 20.94
N PHE A 897 1.29 40.62 21.69
CA PHE A 897 1.96 40.31 22.96
C PHE A 897 3.33 39.67 22.75
N TYR A 898 3.47 38.91 21.66
CA TYR A 898 4.60 38.03 21.41
C TYR A 898 5.71 38.70 20.56
N LEU A 899 5.38 39.33 19.43
CA LEU A 899 6.37 39.84 18.48
C LEU A 899 7.27 40.96 19.03
N PRO A 900 6.77 41.98 19.76
CA PRO A 900 7.62 43.00 20.35
C PRO A 900 8.58 42.42 21.40
N SER A 901 8.09 41.42 22.15
CA SER A 901 8.82 40.74 23.23
C SER A 901 10.02 39.89 22.73
N ILE A 902 10.01 39.41 21.48
CA ILE A 902 11.14 38.63 20.91
C ILE A 902 12.43 39.46 20.93
N ALA A 903 12.36 40.68 20.42
CA ALA A 903 13.49 41.59 20.29
C ALA A 903 14.09 41.94 21.65
N SER A 904 13.24 42.41 22.58
CA SER A 904 13.67 42.85 23.91
C SER A 904 14.15 41.71 24.80
N ASN A 905 13.48 40.54 24.80
CA ASN A 905 13.73 39.52 25.81
C ASN A 905 14.66 38.38 25.36
N VAL A 906 14.75 38.08 24.06
CA VAL A 906 15.34 36.81 23.60
C VAL A 906 16.47 36.93 22.56
N LEU A 907 16.49 37.93 21.68
CA LEU A 907 17.49 37.99 20.59
C LEU A 907 18.81 38.67 20.98
N ASN A 908 19.95 38.03 20.69
CA ASN A 908 21.26 38.70 20.78
C ASN A 908 21.27 40.04 20.01
N PRO A 909 22.05 41.07 20.42
CA PRO A 909 21.96 42.41 19.84
C PRO A 909 22.03 42.47 18.30
N ARG A 910 22.92 41.68 17.68
CA ARG A 910 23.06 41.55 16.22
C ARG A 910 21.86 40.88 15.54
N SER A 911 21.22 39.93 16.22
CA SER A 911 19.95 39.33 15.78
C SER A 911 18.76 40.27 16.02
N GLU A 912 18.77 41.07 17.09
CA GLU A 912 17.74 42.07 17.40
C GLU A 912 17.69 43.17 16.34
N GLU A 913 18.84 43.76 15.98
CA GLU A 913 18.95 44.79 14.94
C GLU A 913 18.41 44.27 13.58
N PHE A 914 18.83 43.07 13.17
CA PHE A 914 18.35 42.44 11.95
C PHE A 914 16.84 42.15 12.00
N PHE A 915 16.34 41.64 13.13
CA PHE A 915 14.92 41.35 13.31
C PHE A 915 14.08 42.62 13.21
N ARG A 916 14.47 43.71 13.88
CA ARG A 916 13.76 45.00 13.81
C ARG A 916 13.74 45.55 12.37
N ARG A 917 14.91 45.61 11.70
CA ARG A 917 15.01 46.11 10.32
C ARG A 917 14.16 45.30 9.34
N THR A 918 14.32 43.98 9.33
CA THR A 918 13.61 43.12 8.36
C THR A 918 12.10 43.09 8.60
N ARG A 919 11.61 43.30 9.83
CA ARG A 919 10.17 43.31 10.11
C ARG A 919 9.51 44.53 9.48
N VAL A 920 10.16 45.69 9.49
CA VAL A 920 9.74 46.87 8.71
C VAL A 920 9.75 46.58 7.20
N GLU A 921 10.75 45.86 6.67
CA GLU A 921 10.78 45.41 5.26
C GLU A 921 9.61 44.46 4.92
N PHE A 922 9.08 43.72 5.91
CA PHE A 922 7.88 42.88 5.80
C PHE A 922 6.56 43.60 6.11
N GLY A 923 6.57 44.93 6.30
CA GLY A 923 5.37 45.72 6.63
C GLY A 923 4.88 45.57 8.08
N ILE A 924 5.72 45.04 8.98
CA ILE A 924 5.44 44.82 10.40
C ILE A 924 6.12 45.92 11.23
N ASP A 925 5.33 46.88 11.72
CA ASP A 925 5.78 47.88 12.69
C ASP A 925 5.66 47.32 14.12
N LEU A 926 6.81 46.95 14.71
CA LEU A 926 6.89 46.38 16.06
C LEU A 926 6.58 47.41 17.16
N GLU A 927 6.86 48.70 16.93
CA GLU A 927 6.61 49.75 17.93
C GLU A 927 5.13 50.18 17.87
N GLY A 928 4.55 50.22 16.67
CA GLY A 928 3.13 50.43 16.42
C GLY A 928 2.20 49.30 16.91
N MET A 929 2.75 48.12 17.25
CA MET A 929 2.02 47.02 17.89
C MET A 929 1.77 47.22 19.40
N SER A 930 2.34 48.26 20.02
CA SER A 930 2.09 48.57 21.43
C SER A 930 0.64 49.04 21.68
N PHE A 931 0.02 48.53 22.74
CA PHE A 931 -1.32 48.96 23.16
C PHE A 931 -1.28 50.39 23.71
N LYS A 932 -2.17 51.25 23.23
CA LYS A 932 -2.19 52.68 23.62
C LYS A 932 -3.04 52.91 24.88
N THR A 933 -3.91 51.97 25.20
CA THR A 933 -4.74 51.97 26.41
C THR A 933 -4.87 50.56 27.00
N ALA A 934 -5.05 50.47 28.32
CA ALA A 934 -5.31 49.19 29.00
C ALA A 934 -6.59 48.49 28.49
N ALA A 935 -7.57 49.24 27.99
CA ALA A 935 -8.79 48.68 27.41
C ALA A 935 -8.57 48.01 26.03
N GLU A 936 -7.60 48.49 25.24
CA GLU A 936 -7.17 47.83 24.01
C GLU A 936 -6.40 46.54 24.31
N GLU A 937 -5.53 46.57 25.33
CA GLU A 937 -4.79 45.40 25.81
C GLU A 937 -5.74 44.31 26.35
N GLU A 938 -6.67 44.67 27.24
CA GLU A 938 -7.68 43.75 27.79
C GLU A 938 -8.55 43.13 26.69
N LYS A 939 -8.97 43.94 25.69
CA LYS A 939 -9.74 43.44 24.55
C LYS A 939 -8.93 42.46 23.69
N ALA A 940 -7.66 42.76 23.40
CA ALA A 940 -6.79 41.86 22.65
C ALA A 940 -6.47 40.58 23.43
N TRP A 941 -6.31 40.68 24.76
CA TRP A 941 -6.05 39.55 25.64
C TRP A 941 -7.26 38.59 25.65
N LYS A 942 -8.48 39.14 25.72
CA LYS A 942 -9.71 38.37 25.60
C LYS A 942 -9.87 37.71 24.23
N ILE A 943 -9.52 38.40 23.13
CA ILE A 943 -9.52 37.80 21.79
C ILE A 943 -8.53 36.62 21.71
N PHE A 944 -7.39 36.69 22.39
CA PHE A 944 -6.44 35.58 22.46
C PHE A 944 -6.96 34.42 23.32
N GLU A 945 -7.60 34.69 24.46
CA GLU A 945 -8.31 33.68 25.26
C GLU A 945 -9.38 32.97 24.41
N GLU A 946 -10.27 33.72 23.75
CA GLU A 946 -11.33 33.20 22.87
C GLU A 946 -10.76 32.41 21.67
N SER A 947 -9.61 32.83 21.12
CA SER A 947 -8.93 32.14 20.02
C SER A 947 -8.28 30.82 20.45
N LEU A 948 -7.81 30.69 21.70
CA LEU A 948 -7.47 29.39 22.27
C LEU A 948 -8.74 28.60 22.66
N GLY A 949 -9.83 29.28 22.99
CA GLY A 949 -11.14 28.68 23.25
C GLY A 949 -11.76 27.95 22.07
N SER A 950 -11.52 28.41 20.83
CA SER A 950 -11.92 27.68 19.62
C SER A 950 -11.21 26.32 19.54
N LEU A 951 -9.88 26.29 19.76
CA LEU A 951 -9.13 25.02 19.88
C LEU A 951 -9.61 24.17 21.05
N HIS A 952 -9.97 24.77 22.19
CA HIS A 952 -10.58 24.04 23.30
C HIS A 952 -11.91 23.38 22.90
N THR A 953 -12.68 23.99 22.00
CA THR A 953 -13.98 23.46 21.55
C THR A 953 -13.80 22.28 20.59
N ILE A 954 -12.82 22.39 19.70
CA ILE A 954 -12.40 21.34 18.74
C ILE A 954 -11.83 20.11 19.49
N MET A 955 -11.13 20.32 20.61
CA MET A 955 -10.59 19.27 21.48
C MET A 955 -11.63 18.77 22.51
N GLY A 956 -11.99 17.49 22.48
CA GLY A 956 -13.05 16.93 23.32
C GLY A 956 -12.87 17.20 24.81
N ARG A 957 -13.95 17.39 25.58
CA ARG A 957 -13.89 17.94 26.96
C ARG A 957 -12.85 17.28 27.87
N ASN A 958 -12.72 15.96 27.80
CA ASN A 958 -11.78 15.16 28.61
C ASN A 958 -10.48 14.79 27.86
N ASP A 959 -10.35 15.13 26.57
CA ASP A 959 -9.15 14.83 25.79
C ASP A 959 -7.99 15.76 26.20
N ILE A 960 -6.78 15.20 26.24
CA ILE A 960 -5.53 15.95 26.42
C ILE A 960 -5.02 16.44 25.07
N TYR A 961 -4.98 15.56 24.06
CA TYR A 961 -4.41 15.82 22.74
C TYR A 961 -5.47 16.12 21.67
N VAL A 962 -5.07 16.74 20.56
CA VAL A 962 -5.95 17.27 19.50
C VAL A 962 -6.87 16.19 18.90
N MET A 963 -6.35 14.98 18.70
CA MET A 963 -7.11 13.87 18.11
C MET A 963 -7.97 13.09 19.14
N GLY A 964 -7.60 13.17 20.43
CA GLY A 964 -8.20 12.39 21.52
C GLY A 964 -7.94 10.89 21.46
N GLY A 965 -8.48 10.14 22.43
CA GLY A 965 -8.55 8.68 22.38
C GLY A 965 -7.23 7.87 22.51
N GLY A 966 -6.08 8.50 22.78
CA GLY A 966 -4.80 7.80 22.95
C GLY A 966 -3.77 8.52 23.83
N ASP A 967 -2.77 7.79 24.34
CA ASP A 967 -1.71 8.28 25.25
C ASP A 967 -0.56 9.05 24.54
N SER A 968 -0.66 9.25 23.23
CA SER A 968 0.40 9.74 22.36
C SER A 968 0.01 11.02 21.62
N PRO A 969 0.86 12.08 21.64
CA PRO A 969 0.64 13.29 20.85
C PRO A 969 0.93 13.09 19.36
N CYS A 970 0.36 13.95 18.52
CA CYS A 970 0.65 14.06 17.10
C CYS A 970 1.25 15.44 16.73
N PHE A 971 1.57 15.67 15.46
CA PHE A 971 2.17 16.94 15.02
C PHE A 971 1.30 18.19 15.31
N ALA A 972 -0.03 18.04 15.41
CA ALA A 972 -0.94 19.14 15.75
C ALA A 972 -0.73 19.60 17.22
N ASP A 973 -0.54 18.66 18.13
CA ASP A 973 -0.16 18.96 19.52
C ASP A 973 1.20 19.68 19.57
N PHE A 974 2.15 19.27 18.73
CA PHE A 974 3.46 19.93 18.67
C PHE A 974 3.40 21.35 18.12
N ILE A 975 2.42 21.69 17.26
CA ILE A 975 2.16 23.09 16.87
C ILE A 975 1.72 23.90 18.10
N ILE A 976 0.70 23.43 18.84
CA ILE A 976 0.19 24.12 20.05
C ILE A 976 1.31 24.26 21.10
N ALA A 977 1.97 23.16 21.43
CA ALA A 977 3.01 23.08 22.46
C ALA A 977 4.19 24.00 22.14
N SER A 978 4.62 24.06 20.88
CA SER A 978 5.74 24.90 20.46
C SER A 978 5.43 26.38 20.56
N TRP A 979 4.23 26.81 20.14
CA TRP A 979 3.83 28.21 20.22
C TRP A 979 3.58 28.68 21.65
N LEU A 980 2.88 27.89 22.47
CA LEU A 980 2.65 28.24 23.88
C LEU A 980 3.94 28.17 24.72
N ARG A 981 4.85 27.22 24.45
CA ARG A 981 6.19 27.18 25.06
C ARG A 981 7.04 28.38 24.62
N SER A 982 6.96 28.75 23.36
CA SER A 982 7.65 29.92 22.83
C SER A 982 7.15 31.21 23.51
N PHE A 983 5.83 31.36 23.66
CA PHE A 983 5.22 32.46 24.43
C PHE A 983 5.73 32.49 25.89
N ARG A 984 5.74 31.33 26.57
CA ARG A 984 6.28 31.17 27.93
C ARG A 984 7.73 31.67 28.06
N ILE A 985 8.59 31.38 27.09
CA ILE A 985 10.00 31.80 27.07
C ILE A 985 10.14 33.29 26.70
N VAL A 986 9.44 33.73 25.65
CA VAL A 986 9.56 35.09 25.08
C VAL A 986 8.91 36.16 25.94
N VAL A 987 7.76 35.88 26.55
CA VAL A 987 7.02 36.82 27.42
C VAL A 987 7.44 36.65 28.88
N GLY A 988 7.81 35.43 29.30
CA GLY A 988 8.45 35.13 30.58
C GLY A 988 7.59 34.31 31.54
N GLU A 989 8.20 33.30 32.17
CA GLU A 989 7.51 32.27 32.97
C GLU A 989 6.88 32.76 34.28
N HIS A 990 7.23 33.96 34.74
CA HIS A 990 6.75 34.54 36.01
C HIS A 990 5.69 35.64 35.82
N THR A 991 5.28 35.91 34.57
CA THR A 991 4.25 36.90 34.23
C THR A 991 2.85 36.48 34.68
N SER A 992 1.94 37.45 34.83
CA SER A 992 0.50 37.16 34.97
C SER A 992 -0.04 36.51 33.70
N GLN A 993 0.38 36.98 32.52
CA GLN A 993 0.00 36.43 31.22
C GLN A 993 0.20 34.90 31.15
N TRP A 994 1.36 34.38 31.58
CA TRP A 994 1.60 32.93 31.60
C TRP A 994 0.79 32.20 32.66
N ARG A 995 0.49 32.84 33.80
CA ARG A 995 -0.37 32.27 34.85
C ARG A 995 -1.81 32.11 34.36
N ASP A 996 -2.31 33.11 33.64
CA ASP A 996 -3.67 33.15 33.11
C ASP A 996 -3.86 32.06 32.03
N ILE A 997 -2.93 31.95 31.07
CA ILE A 997 -2.94 30.88 30.06
C ILE A 997 -3.05 29.49 30.70
N LYS A 998 -2.33 29.23 31.80
CA LYS A 998 -2.42 27.95 32.52
C LYS A 998 -3.76 27.74 33.23
N GLY A 999 -4.45 28.80 33.62
CA GLY A 999 -5.78 28.75 34.26
C GLY A 999 -6.94 28.64 33.25
N TRP A 1000 -6.77 29.21 32.05
CA TRP A 1000 -7.80 29.24 31.00
C TRP A 1000 -8.40 27.87 30.68
N HIS A 1001 -9.68 27.88 30.32
CA HIS A 1001 -10.46 26.70 29.92
C HIS A 1001 -10.39 25.54 30.92
N ASN A 1002 -10.68 25.83 32.19
CA ASN A 1002 -10.64 24.89 33.32
C ASN A 1002 -9.25 24.21 33.46
N GLY A 1003 -8.18 24.99 33.34
CA GLY A 1003 -6.81 24.53 33.47
C GLY A 1003 -6.35 23.52 32.40
N ARG A 1004 -7.00 23.48 31.23
CA ARG A 1004 -6.64 22.51 30.16
C ARG A 1004 -5.18 22.67 29.75
N TRP A 1005 -4.72 23.89 29.51
CA TRP A 1005 -3.38 24.14 29.01
C TRP A 1005 -2.31 23.70 30.02
N ASN A 1006 -2.56 23.80 31.33
CA ASN A 1006 -1.66 23.24 32.34
C ASN A 1006 -1.54 21.70 32.20
N ARG A 1007 -2.65 20.97 32.10
CA ARG A 1007 -2.65 19.51 31.89
C ARG A 1007 -1.99 19.09 30.58
N PHE A 1008 -2.16 19.89 29.53
CA PHE A 1008 -1.52 19.67 28.24
C PHE A 1008 0.01 19.75 28.33
N PHE A 1009 0.55 20.72 29.07
CA PHE A 1009 1.99 20.81 29.32
C PHE A 1009 2.53 19.68 30.20
N GLU A 1010 1.82 19.33 31.29
CA GLU A 1010 2.18 18.20 32.16
C GLU A 1010 2.31 16.88 31.36
N ALA A 1011 1.41 16.64 30.40
CA ALA A 1011 1.46 15.44 29.55
C ALA A 1011 2.67 15.40 28.59
N LEU A 1012 3.21 16.56 28.22
CA LEU A 1012 4.36 16.71 27.30
C LEU A 1012 5.71 16.86 28.02
N GLU A 1013 5.73 16.99 29.34
CA GLU A 1013 6.94 17.20 30.16
C GLU A 1013 8.04 16.14 29.91
N LYS A 1014 7.64 14.88 29.66
CA LYS A 1014 8.52 13.77 29.27
C LYS A 1014 9.40 14.06 28.05
N TYR A 1015 8.97 14.94 27.14
CA TYR A 1015 9.74 15.35 25.97
C TYR A 1015 10.58 16.61 26.22
N GLU A 1016 10.19 17.47 27.18
CA GLU A 1016 10.85 18.77 27.43
C GLU A 1016 12.35 18.62 27.76
N SER A 1017 12.71 17.61 28.56
CA SER A 1017 14.11 17.31 28.94
C SER A 1017 15.05 17.06 27.75
N ARG A 1018 14.51 16.62 26.61
CA ARG A 1018 15.26 16.30 25.38
C ARG A 1018 15.30 17.44 24.37
N LEU A 1019 14.52 18.49 24.57
CA LEU A 1019 14.56 19.70 23.73
C LEU A 1019 15.88 20.46 23.92
N VAL A 1020 16.53 20.32 25.07
CA VAL A 1020 17.74 21.06 25.48
C VAL A 1020 19.03 20.22 25.34
N GLN A 1021 18.91 18.91 25.12
CA GLN A 1021 20.02 17.93 25.24
C GLN A 1021 21.26 18.24 24.37
N GLY A 1022 21.09 18.85 23.19
CA GLY A 1022 22.19 19.23 22.31
C GLY A 1022 23.06 20.41 22.80
N SER A 1023 22.60 21.16 23.82
CA SER A 1023 23.36 22.30 24.38
C SER A 1023 24.27 21.89 25.55
N GLN A 1024 23.82 20.97 26.41
CA GLN A 1024 24.48 20.64 27.68
C GLN A 1024 25.78 19.83 27.50
N GLU A 1025 25.88 18.94 26.52
CA GLU A 1025 27.12 18.18 26.29
C GLU A 1025 28.30 19.07 25.83
N ARG A 1026 28.01 20.26 25.29
CA ARG A 1026 29.04 21.24 24.90
C ARG A 1026 29.59 21.99 26.12
N TRP A 1027 28.75 22.26 27.12
CA TRP A 1027 29.14 22.89 28.40
C TRP A 1027 29.77 21.92 29.42
N ALA A 1028 29.70 20.61 29.18
CA ALA A 1028 30.49 19.62 29.91
C ALA A 1028 31.89 19.37 29.29
N ARG A 1029 32.20 20.05 28.17
CA ARG A 1029 33.48 19.95 27.43
C ARG A 1029 34.18 21.31 27.23
N LEU A 1030 33.58 22.39 27.69
CA LEU A 1030 34.15 23.73 27.86
C LEU A 1030 34.38 23.98 29.35
#